data_AF-A0A1G1CGW9-F1
#
_entry.id   AF-A0A1G1CGW9-F1
#
_cell.length_a   1.000
_cell.length_b   1.000
_cell.length_c   1.000
_cell.angle_alpha   90.00
_cell.angle_beta   90.00
_cell.angle_gamma   90.00
#
_symmetry.space_group_name_H-M   'P 1'
#
loop_
_entity.id
_entity.type
_entity.pdbx_description
1 polymer ?
#
loop_
_entity_poly.entity_id
_entity_poly.type
_entity_poly.pdbx_seq_one_letter_code
_entity_poly.pdbx_strand_id
1 'polypeptide(L)'
;MLITHFNRLFARHGRWAFLFIAIVICVPFVLFVAPGASITDMWQRFKGPQMGEMYGKPIEGKYFMDQVEATDLAVFLQWGQFLSSNERMRPYLFTETLKRMRAMHEAKTRGMDRVSDEEVVRTIQEHPFFQKDGTFDHSAFENFSDNVLKRRGIDGQQFDDVVRASIIIDRLEEQATAGVFVSPDEVKTEFMHNNESFTIRYHDFKYYDLLKDPALDPTEEEILAYFKDHGTELRLPDQKRIRVAEFVSDTYMDKADVPEAEVKDYYEKTKQRLYDGGKKAFEDVKVEIADRLKKIKARQDAAAAAKVFATQLQDARKQTPDKAATEIFADACKTAQVEPKDSGAFAKSDAEIPQIGACQRLRDQALLLDDKTPFTDLIFDNGKNYVAVLLETIPGPVPTAADAVKDEIKAKLWAEKTRKYYQENTEVYREKLANGKTPDDLKQEHSAEVDKQTGFSDEAKRQQKEEYDRQVNDCLQLYFVPEQRRVRVAVFATAAYRGDIKIADDQISAYYEQNRADYGKEEVQCRQIFIRLPPKADDAQKAEKRKQAEEIVGKLRQGEDFAALARLHTEDVKTKASGGDLGYFARGDKEKAIEDAAFALEVGQVSQIIESPAGYQVLKLENRRQGRTLDEAREEIRGKLIGEESERLAQEAAVAFANKAYDATQKATDKKPAEVFTELAAAESVPVKDSQWFREQGAIMPFGYDAELSRLSFALSEKTPVSEMIAGQKKDCYVSCWLESKAAYLPSYDQEPTLADRVERQIKRVAALRIVRQQAQDAFEKISKDLTAGKAFDDAAGDLKFETADPFTRMRPPSNVPNPRKVQELVIGKAAPAWLDPIETDTGTVLVYLASRTPPAEDKLQEERASLESQLQRRKEGAALQAFYKQLEDASQTQINEKWKNRL
;
A
#
# COMPACT_ATOMS: atom_id res chain seq x y z
N MET A 1 52.79 -69.05 51.16
CA MET A 1 52.75 -68.05 52.27
C MET A 1 53.06 -66.61 51.85
N LEU A 2 53.55 -66.31 50.64
CA LEU A 2 53.89 -64.94 50.21
C LEU A 2 52.69 -64.11 49.69
N ILE A 3 51.69 -64.74 49.05
CA ILE A 3 50.53 -64.01 48.47
C ILE A 3 49.56 -63.48 49.55
N THR A 4 49.44 -64.19 50.68
CA THR A 4 48.59 -63.75 51.80
C THR A 4 49.21 -62.61 52.63
N HIS A 5 50.54 -62.45 52.59
CA HIS A 5 51.21 -61.28 53.18
C HIS A 5 51.13 -60.05 52.26
N PHE A 6 51.18 -60.25 50.94
CA PHE A 6 51.08 -59.16 49.97
C PHE A 6 49.70 -58.46 49.99
N ASN A 7 48.62 -59.24 50.10
CA ASN A 7 47.26 -58.68 50.20
C ASN A 7 46.96 -57.96 51.52
N ARG A 8 47.61 -58.33 52.64
CA ARG A 8 47.46 -57.60 53.92
C ARG A 8 48.20 -56.27 53.93
N LEU A 9 49.30 -56.16 53.19
CA LEU A 9 50.07 -54.93 53.06
C LEU A 9 49.31 -53.89 52.21
N PHE A 10 48.64 -54.32 51.14
CA PHE A 10 47.77 -53.47 50.32
C PHE A 10 46.50 -53.02 51.06
N ALA A 11 45.93 -53.85 51.93
CA ALA A 11 44.74 -53.47 52.71
C ALA A 11 45.06 -52.40 53.78
N ARG A 12 46.28 -52.37 54.34
CA ARG A 12 46.64 -51.45 55.42
C ARG A 12 47.27 -50.13 54.94
N HIS A 13 47.86 -50.11 53.74
CA HIS A 13 48.51 -48.93 53.16
C HIS A 13 48.03 -48.56 51.74
N GLY A 14 46.91 -49.11 51.27
CA GLY A 14 46.41 -48.93 49.89
C GLY A 14 46.28 -47.48 49.43
N ARG A 15 45.85 -46.55 50.31
CA ARG A 15 45.80 -45.11 49.97
C ARG A 15 47.18 -44.49 49.75
N TRP A 16 48.19 -44.86 50.55
CA TRP A 16 49.55 -44.35 50.39
C TRP A 16 50.29 -45.02 49.22
N ALA A 17 50.02 -46.30 48.94
CA ALA A 17 50.53 -46.98 47.76
C ALA A 17 49.96 -46.38 46.46
N PHE A 18 48.66 -46.05 46.42
CA PHE A 18 48.05 -45.34 45.29
C PHE A 18 48.54 -43.90 45.16
N LEU A 19 48.75 -43.18 46.28
CA LEU A 19 49.30 -41.83 46.24
C LEU A 19 50.75 -41.83 45.74
N PHE A 20 51.55 -42.82 46.15
CA PHE A 20 52.93 -42.97 45.71
C PHE A 20 53.01 -43.36 44.22
N ILE A 21 52.16 -44.28 43.76
CA ILE A 21 52.06 -44.64 42.33
C ILE A 21 51.55 -43.45 41.49
N ALA A 22 50.56 -42.68 41.98
CA ALA A 22 50.07 -41.48 41.31
C ALA A 22 51.15 -40.38 41.25
N ILE A 23 51.93 -40.19 42.31
CA ILE A 23 53.05 -39.23 42.34
C ILE A 23 54.18 -39.69 41.40
N VAL A 24 54.52 -40.98 41.40
CA VAL A 24 55.56 -41.55 40.53
C VAL A 24 55.16 -41.55 39.05
N ILE A 25 53.86 -41.54 38.71
CA ILE A 25 53.37 -41.43 37.32
C ILE A 25 53.14 -39.97 36.91
N CYS A 26 52.55 -39.14 37.77
CA CYS A 26 52.19 -37.77 37.44
C CYS A 26 53.38 -36.80 37.50
N VAL A 27 54.36 -37.00 38.38
CA VAL A 27 55.52 -36.09 38.49
C VAL A 27 56.43 -36.17 37.25
N PRO A 28 56.75 -37.35 36.69
CA PRO A 28 57.47 -37.42 35.41
C PRO A 28 56.63 -36.88 34.23
N PHE A 29 55.31 -37.09 34.23
CA PHE A 29 54.42 -36.59 33.17
C PHE A 29 54.35 -35.05 33.15
N VAL A 30 54.28 -34.41 34.32
CA VAL A 30 54.28 -32.94 34.45
C VAL A 30 55.66 -32.34 34.15
N LEU A 31 56.76 -33.03 34.48
CA LEU A 31 58.12 -32.55 34.23
C LEU A 31 58.59 -32.75 32.77
N PHE A 32 58.06 -33.72 32.02
CA PHE A 32 58.51 -34.00 30.64
C PHE A 32 57.56 -33.54 29.52
N VAL A 33 56.26 -33.31 29.79
CA VAL A 33 55.28 -33.02 28.72
C VAL A 33 55.00 -31.52 28.53
N ALA A 34 55.26 -30.65 29.51
CA ALA A 34 55.03 -29.21 29.36
C ALA A 34 55.93 -28.35 30.28
N PRO A 35 57.14 -27.95 29.84
CA PRO A 35 57.94 -26.99 30.58
C PRO A 35 57.35 -25.60 30.39
N GLY A 36 56.66 -25.06 31.41
CA GLY A 36 56.28 -23.64 31.47
C GLY A 36 54.88 -23.27 31.97
N ALA A 37 53.97 -24.22 32.20
CA ALA A 37 52.64 -23.89 32.74
C ALA A 37 52.65 -23.84 34.27
N SER A 38 52.37 -22.67 34.86
CA SER A 38 52.25 -22.54 36.32
C SER A 38 50.95 -23.20 36.81
N ILE A 39 50.97 -23.76 38.03
CA ILE A 39 49.76 -24.32 38.67
C ILE A 39 48.67 -23.24 38.78
N THR A 40 49.04 -21.97 38.89
CA THR A 40 48.14 -20.82 38.89
C THR A 40 47.34 -20.67 37.58
N ASP A 41 47.95 -20.93 36.41
CA ASP A 41 47.27 -20.91 35.10
C ASP A 41 46.29 -22.08 34.92
N MET A 42 46.57 -23.20 35.57
CA MET A 42 45.71 -24.38 35.55
C MET A 42 44.47 -24.18 36.43
N TRP A 43 44.58 -23.41 37.52
CA TRP A 43 43.46 -23.08 38.41
C TRP A 43 42.52 -21.99 37.85
N GLN A 44 43.00 -21.08 36.98
CA GLN A 44 42.13 -20.10 36.31
C GLN A 44 41.21 -20.73 35.24
N ARG A 45 41.56 -21.89 34.67
CA ARG A 45 40.74 -22.60 33.68
C ARG A 45 39.53 -23.34 34.26
N PHE A 46 39.42 -23.46 35.58
CA PHE A 46 38.29 -24.11 36.27
C PHE A 46 37.18 -23.13 36.74
N LYS A 47 37.34 -21.82 36.54
CA LYS A 47 36.22 -20.85 36.68
C LYS A 47 35.63 -20.59 35.30
N GLY A 48 34.35 -20.91 35.11
CA GLY A 48 33.64 -20.60 33.87
C GLY A 48 33.73 -19.11 33.51
N PRO A 49 33.50 -18.71 32.24
CA PRO A 49 33.61 -17.31 31.84
C PRO A 49 32.66 -16.44 32.69
N GLN A 50 33.22 -15.52 33.44
CA GLN A 50 32.46 -14.55 34.22
C GLN A 50 31.72 -13.61 33.27
N MET A 51 30.43 -13.42 33.52
CA MET A 51 29.57 -12.55 32.72
C MET A 51 29.77 -11.08 33.13
N GLY A 52 29.93 -10.85 34.44
CA GLY A 52 30.03 -9.52 35.01
C GLY A 52 30.08 -9.53 36.53
N GLU A 53 29.72 -8.42 37.15
CA GLU A 53 29.62 -8.21 38.58
C GLU A 53 28.30 -7.49 38.93
N MET A 54 27.64 -7.88 40.01
CA MET A 54 26.43 -7.23 40.55
C MET A 54 26.48 -7.26 42.08
N TYR A 55 26.22 -6.12 42.74
CA TYR A 55 26.34 -5.92 44.19
C TYR A 55 27.71 -6.34 44.76
N GLY A 56 28.80 -6.05 44.04
CA GLY A 56 30.15 -6.41 44.48
C GLY A 56 30.48 -7.91 44.35
N LYS A 57 29.63 -8.70 43.68
CA LYS A 57 29.77 -10.16 43.54
C LYS A 57 29.83 -10.59 42.07
N PRO A 58 30.74 -11.50 41.70
CA PRO A 58 30.84 -11.97 40.33
C PRO A 58 29.59 -12.75 39.91
N ILE A 59 29.12 -12.51 38.69
CA ILE A 59 28.03 -13.25 38.04
C ILE A 59 28.64 -14.34 37.17
N GLU A 60 28.42 -15.59 37.54
CA GLU A 60 28.85 -16.75 36.74
C GLU A 60 27.96 -16.87 35.49
N GLY A 61 28.57 -17.12 34.32
CA GLY A 61 27.83 -17.19 33.06
C GLY A 61 26.74 -18.26 33.04
N LYS A 62 26.97 -19.43 33.67
CA LYS A 62 25.94 -20.47 33.78
C LYS A 62 24.75 -19.98 34.61
N TYR A 63 25.00 -19.43 35.80
CA TYR A 63 23.95 -18.91 36.67
C TYR A 63 23.10 -17.86 35.97
N PHE A 64 23.73 -16.95 35.20
CA PHE A 64 22.99 -15.96 34.43
C PHE A 64 22.08 -16.58 33.35
N MET A 65 22.57 -17.58 32.61
CA MET A 65 21.75 -18.27 31.60
C MET A 65 20.57 -19.01 32.24
N ASP A 66 20.78 -19.60 33.42
CA ASP A 66 19.69 -20.22 34.20
C ASP A 66 18.62 -19.16 34.59
N GLN A 67 19.03 -17.91 34.89
CA GLN A 67 18.10 -16.79 35.13
C GLN A 67 17.41 -16.28 33.85
N VAL A 68 18.06 -16.34 32.68
CA VAL A 68 17.44 -16.00 31.39
C VAL A 68 16.32 -16.97 31.07
N GLU A 69 16.54 -18.28 31.24
CA GLU A 69 15.51 -19.31 31.01
C GLU A 69 14.32 -19.15 31.97
N ALA A 70 14.60 -18.89 33.25
CA ALA A 70 13.56 -18.60 34.24
C ALA A 70 12.75 -17.33 33.90
N THR A 71 13.42 -16.29 33.39
CA THR A 71 12.78 -15.04 32.98
C THR A 71 11.92 -15.24 31.72
N ASP A 72 12.43 -15.96 30.73
CA ASP A 72 11.71 -16.26 29.48
C ASP A 72 10.47 -17.12 29.75
N LEU A 73 10.53 -18.04 30.71
CA LEU A 73 9.37 -18.81 31.17
C LEU A 73 8.34 -17.94 31.91
N ALA A 74 8.79 -17.03 32.78
CA ALA A 74 7.89 -16.09 33.46
C ALA A 74 7.16 -15.18 32.46
N VAL A 75 7.87 -14.67 31.45
CA VAL A 75 7.28 -13.86 30.38
C VAL A 75 6.32 -14.69 29.52
N PHE A 76 6.64 -15.96 29.25
CA PHE A 76 5.73 -16.85 28.54
C PHE A 76 4.40 -17.01 29.28
N LEU A 77 4.39 -17.15 30.61
CA LEU A 77 3.14 -17.22 31.37
C LEU A 77 2.31 -15.94 31.23
N GLN A 78 2.97 -14.79 31.08
CA GLN A 78 2.30 -13.50 30.92
C GLN A 78 1.74 -13.27 29.51
N TRP A 79 2.50 -13.62 28.46
CA TRP A 79 2.20 -13.25 27.06
C TRP A 79 1.92 -14.43 26.13
N GLY A 80 2.08 -15.67 26.60
CA GLY A 80 1.87 -16.89 25.81
C GLY A 80 2.93 -17.17 24.75
N GLN A 81 4.03 -16.41 24.73
CA GLN A 81 5.12 -16.54 23.75
C GLN A 81 6.50 -16.36 24.39
N PHE A 82 7.48 -17.12 23.91
CA PHE A 82 8.87 -17.02 24.35
C PHE A 82 9.61 -15.92 23.59
N LEU A 83 10.26 -15.02 24.31
CA LEU A 83 11.03 -13.94 23.69
C LEU A 83 12.34 -14.43 23.08
N SER A 84 12.91 -15.52 23.61
CA SER A 84 14.09 -16.17 23.05
C SER A 84 13.91 -16.63 21.60
N SER A 85 12.65 -16.85 21.16
CA SER A 85 12.33 -17.27 19.79
C SER A 85 12.41 -16.14 18.75
N ASN A 86 12.44 -14.87 19.19
CA ASN A 86 12.49 -13.71 18.33
C ASN A 86 13.80 -12.93 18.54
N GLU A 87 14.67 -12.93 17.53
CA GLU A 87 15.99 -12.31 17.64
C GLU A 87 15.94 -10.83 18.02
N ARG A 88 14.90 -10.09 17.60
CA ARG A 88 14.72 -8.66 17.93
C ARG A 88 14.36 -8.42 19.40
N MET A 89 13.86 -9.43 20.10
CA MET A 89 13.40 -9.33 21.49
C MET A 89 14.45 -9.80 22.51
N ARG A 90 15.57 -10.37 22.07
CA ARG A 90 16.66 -10.81 22.96
C ARG A 90 17.25 -9.69 23.84
N PRO A 91 17.46 -8.45 23.33
CA PRO A 91 17.93 -7.35 24.18
C PRO A 91 16.95 -7.02 25.31
N TYR A 92 15.63 -7.08 25.04
CA TYR A 92 14.61 -6.87 26.07
C TYR A 92 14.63 -7.98 27.12
N LEU A 93 14.73 -9.26 26.70
CA LEU A 93 14.83 -10.40 27.61
C LEU A 93 16.07 -10.29 28.53
N PHE A 94 17.19 -9.80 27.98
CA PHE A 94 18.40 -9.55 28.76
C PHE A 94 18.19 -8.48 29.85
N THR A 95 17.61 -7.34 29.48
CA THR A 95 17.29 -6.26 30.43
C THR A 95 16.32 -6.73 31.51
N GLU A 96 15.28 -7.48 31.13
CA GLU A 96 14.30 -8.00 32.08
C GLU A 96 14.92 -9.03 33.04
N THR A 97 15.87 -9.84 32.58
CA THR A 97 16.59 -10.80 33.43
C THR A 97 17.37 -10.07 34.54
N LEU A 98 18.13 -9.03 34.17
CA LEU A 98 18.87 -8.22 35.14
C LEU A 98 17.93 -7.51 36.14
N LYS A 99 16.79 -7.01 35.65
CA LYS A 99 15.76 -6.39 36.48
C LYS A 99 15.21 -7.37 37.53
N ARG A 100 14.84 -8.59 37.13
CA ARG A 100 14.36 -9.65 38.04
C ARG A 100 15.42 -10.06 39.06
N MET A 101 16.69 -10.20 38.65
CA MET A 101 17.79 -10.52 39.57
C MET A 101 17.95 -9.46 40.68
N ARG A 102 17.87 -8.17 40.32
CA ARG A 102 17.93 -7.06 41.27
C ARG A 102 16.74 -7.05 42.23
N ALA A 103 15.52 -7.27 41.72
CA ALA A 103 14.32 -7.39 42.54
C ALA A 103 14.44 -8.52 43.56
N MET A 104 14.90 -9.70 43.14
CA MET A 104 15.10 -10.85 44.04
C MET A 104 16.17 -10.57 45.10
N HIS A 105 17.23 -9.86 44.76
CA HIS A 105 18.24 -9.42 45.73
C HIS A 105 17.65 -8.47 46.78
N GLU A 106 16.88 -7.50 46.35
CA GLU A 106 16.22 -6.53 47.24
C GLU A 106 15.21 -7.20 48.15
N ALA A 107 14.35 -8.07 47.61
CA ALA A 107 13.37 -8.81 48.40
C ALA A 107 14.03 -9.63 49.50
N LYS A 108 15.14 -10.31 49.19
CA LYS A 108 15.94 -11.05 50.19
C LYS A 108 16.51 -10.13 51.27
N THR A 109 16.99 -8.95 50.88
CA THR A 109 17.53 -7.95 51.82
C THR A 109 16.46 -7.42 52.77
N ARG A 110 15.22 -7.32 52.30
CA ARG A 110 14.03 -6.93 53.10
C ARG A 110 13.39 -8.08 53.88
N GLY A 111 13.89 -9.32 53.74
CA GLY A 111 13.28 -10.51 54.36
C GLY A 111 11.93 -10.91 53.77
N MET A 112 11.69 -10.56 52.49
CA MET A 112 10.46 -10.84 51.73
C MET A 112 10.61 -12.05 50.79
N ASP A 113 11.67 -12.85 50.94
CA ASP A 113 12.00 -13.99 50.08
C ASP A 113 11.27 -15.30 50.45
N ARG A 114 10.32 -15.24 51.39
CA ARG A 114 9.57 -16.41 51.87
C ARG A 114 8.20 -16.51 51.20
N VAL A 115 7.96 -17.64 50.55
CA VAL A 115 6.68 -18.05 49.96
C VAL A 115 6.47 -19.51 50.33
N SER A 116 5.25 -19.91 50.66
CA SER A 116 4.89 -21.30 50.97
C SER A 116 4.49 -22.07 49.71
N ASP A 117 4.55 -23.41 49.76
CA ASP A 117 4.16 -24.24 48.61
C ASP A 117 2.66 -24.15 48.32
N GLU A 118 1.83 -23.94 49.35
CA GLU A 118 0.39 -23.68 49.20
C GLU A 118 0.12 -22.40 48.39
N GLU A 119 0.92 -21.35 48.59
CA GLU A 119 0.81 -20.11 47.82
C GLU A 119 1.23 -20.29 46.36
N VAL A 120 2.26 -21.10 46.10
CA VAL A 120 2.69 -21.44 44.73
C VAL A 120 1.57 -22.20 44.01
N VAL A 121 1.01 -23.23 44.66
CA VAL A 121 -0.11 -24.02 44.12
C VAL A 121 -1.32 -23.14 43.84
N ARG A 122 -1.70 -22.29 44.79
CA ARG A 122 -2.83 -21.36 44.62
C ARG A 122 -2.58 -20.42 43.43
N THR A 123 -1.39 -19.85 43.32
CA THR A 123 -1.03 -18.93 42.23
C THR A 123 -1.14 -19.62 40.87
N ILE A 124 -0.69 -20.87 40.75
CA ILE A 124 -0.84 -21.67 39.54
C ILE A 124 -2.32 -21.94 39.23
N GLN A 125 -3.10 -22.33 40.24
CA GLN A 125 -4.53 -22.65 40.07
C GLN A 125 -5.37 -21.44 39.66
N GLU A 126 -5.02 -20.26 40.17
CA GLU A 126 -5.71 -19.00 39.91
C GLU A 126 -5.19 -18.31 38.63
N HIS A 127 -4.09 -18.75 38.05
CA HIS A 127 -3.50 -18.09 36.89
C HIS A 127 -4.40 -18.21 35.64
N PRO A 128 -4.73 -17.11 34.94
CA PRO A 128 -5.68 -17.12 33.80
C PRO A 128 -5.31 -18.10 32.68
N PHE A 129 -4.02 -18.32 32.44
CA PHE A 129 -3.53 -19.26 31.43
C PHE A 129 -3.95 -20.72 31.68
N PHE A 130 -4.24 -21.07 32.94
CA PHE A 130 -4.68 -22.41 33.33
C PHE A 130 -6.16 -22.46 33.70
N GLN A 131 -6.94 -21.45 33.30
CA GLN A 131 -8.38 -21.41 33.56
C GLN A 131 -9.21 -21.67 32.30
N LYS A 132 -10.30 -22.40 32.51
CA LYS A 132 -11.41 -22.53 31.56
C LYS A 132 -12.72 -22.27 32.30
N ASP A 133 -13.52 -21.34 31.77
CA ASP A 133 -14.77 -20.89 32.37
C ASP A 133 -14.64 -20.45 33.85
N GLY A 134 -13.49 -19.87 34.22
CA GLY A 134 -13.21 -19.39 35.57
C GLY A 134 -12.80 -20.50 36.57
N THR A 135 -12.54 -21.72 36.10
CA THR A 135 -12.09 -22.85 36.93
C THR A 135 -10.78 -23.43 36.40
N PHE A 136 -9.96 -24.02 37.28
CA PHE A 136 -8.67 -24.58 36.89
C PHE A 136 -8.81 -25.77 35.95
N ASP A 137 -8.27 -25.64 34.74
CA ASP A 137 -8.28 -26.65 33.69
C ASP A 137 -7.03 -27.54 33.81
N HIS A 138 -7.24 -28.76 34.30
CA HIS A 138 -6.17 -29.74 34.46
C HIS A 138 -5.53 -30.12 33.12
N SER A 139 -6.32 -30.20 32.04
CA SER A 139 -5.80 -30.53 30.71
C SER A 139 -4.97 -29.40 30.12
N ALA A 140 -5.31 -28.14 30.42
CA ALA A 140 -4.48 -27.00 30.03
C ALA A 140 -3.10 -27.03 30.73
N PHE A 141 -3.08 -27.34 32.03
CA PHE A 141 -1.85 -27.49 32.80
C PHE A 141 -1.00 -28.68 32.33
N GLU A 142 -1.62 -29.84 32.08
CA GLU A 142 -0.94 -31.02 31.53
C GLU A 142 -0.32 -30.72 30.16
N ASN A 143 -1.08 -30.08 29.26
CA ASN A 143 -0.59 -29.68 27.94
C ASN A 143 0.59 -28.71 28.03
N PHE A 144 0.56 -27.75 28.95
CA PHE A 144 1.68 -26.85 29.23
C PHE A 144 2.90 -27.62 29.76
N SER A 145 2.71 -28.50 30.74
CA SER A 145 3.79 -29.33 31.28
C SER A 145 4.46 -30.17 30.18
N ASP A 146 3.66 -30.83 29.35
CA ASP A 146 4.16 -31.73 28.31
C ASP A 146 4.79 -31.00 27.11
N ASN A 147 4.15 -29.94 26.63
CA ASN A 147 4.58 -29.28 25.41
C ASN A 147 5.51 -28.09 25.63
N VAL A 148 5.55 -27.53 26.83
CA VAL A 148 6.36 -26.35 27.15
C VAL A 148 7.50 -26.68 28.11
N LEU A 149 7.20 -27.25 29.28
CA LEU A 149 8.23 -27.52 30.30
C LEU A 149 9.14 -28.70 29.90
N LYS A 150 8.56 -29.88 29.63
CA LYS A 150 9.32 -31.10 29.30
C LYS A 150 10.18 -30.93 28.03
N ARG A 151 9.66 -30.25 27.01
CA ARG A 151 10.43 -30.00 25.76
C ARG A 151 11.67 -29.14 25.97
N ARG A 152 11.68 -28.29 27.00
CA ARG A 152 12.83 -27.46 27.37
C ARG A 152 13.68 -28.08 28.48
N GLY A 153 13.36 -29.29 28.92
CA GLY A 153 14.06 -29.95 30.03
C GLY A 153 13.85 -29.27 31.37
N ILE A 154 12.77 -28.48 31.52
CA ILE A 154 12.41 -27.81 32.77
C ILE A 154 11.56 -28.79 33.59
N ASP A 155 11.98 -29.05 34.83
CA ASP A 155 11.23 -29.91 35.75
C ASP A 155 10.22 -29.10 36.60
N GLY A 156 9.38 -29.82 37.35
CA GLY A 156 8.34 -29.21 38.17
C GLY A 156 8.88 -28.30 39.28
N GLN A 157 10.02 -28.65 39.89
CA GLN A 157 10.61 -27.84 40.94
C GLN A 157 11.15 -26.52 40.39
N GLN A 158 11.79 -26.56 39.22
CA GLN A 158 12.25 -25.36 38.53
C GLN A 158 11.08 -24.45 38.16
N PHE A 159 9.97 -25.01 37.69
CA PHE A 159 8.75 -24.24 37.42
C PHE A 159 8.19 -23.60 38.70
N ASP A 160 8.08 -24.35 39.79
CA ASP A 160 7.63 -23.84 41.09
C ASP A 160 8.53 -22.70 41.59
N ASP A 161 9.86 -22.80 41.37
CA ASP A 161 10.81 -21.75 41.73
C ASP A 161 10.62 -20.48 40.88
N VAL A 162 10.25 -20.59 39.60
CA VAL A 162 9.90 -19.44 38.75
C VAL A 162 8.63 -18.75 39.24
N VAL A 163 7.61 -19.53 39.60
CA VAL A 163 6.36 -19.00 40.16
C VAL A 163 6.64 -18.33 41.50
N ARG A 164 7.46 -18.95 42.35
CA ARG A 164 7.86 -18.39 43.65
C ARG A 164 8.58 -17.05 43.51
N ALA A 165 9.53 -16.96 42.59
CA ALA A 165 10.23 -15.71 42.30
C ALA A 165 9.26 -14.63 41.80
N SER A 166 8.27 -14.99 41.00
CA SER A 166 7.27 -14.04 40.49
C SER A 166 6.39 -13.50 41.62
N ILE A 167 5.91 -14.36 42.54
CA ILE A 167 5.17 -13.93 43.75
C ILE A 167 6.00 -12.96 44.60
N ILE A 168 7.30 -13.22 44.77
CA ILE A 168 8.19 -12.34 45.55
C ILE A 168 8.34 -10.98 44.89
N ILE A 169 8.52 -10.96 43.57
CA ILE A 169 8.64 -9.72 42.79
C ILE A 169 7.33 -8.95 42.85
N ASP A 170 6.19 -9.60 42.66
CA ASP A 170 4.86 -8.97 42.72
C ASP A 170 4.64 -8.29 44.09
N ARG A 171 4.95 -8.98 45.20
CA ARG A 171 4.87 -8.38 46.55
C ARG A 171 5.79 -7.17 46.73
N LEU A 172 6.98 -7.23 46.14
CA LEU A 172 7.95 -6.13 46.21
C LEU A 172 7.46 -4.92 45.40
N GLU A 173 6.90 -5.17 44.21
CA GLU A 173 6.26 -4.18 43.35
C GLU A 173 5.02 -3.56 44.02
N GLU A 174 4.15 -4.37 44.62
CA GLU A 174 3.00 -3.91 45.42
C GLU A 174 3.44 -3.01 46.59
N GLN A 175 4.51 -3.37 47.30
CA GLN A 175 5.05 -2.52 48.35
C GLN A 175 5.59 -1.20 47.80
N ALA A 176 6.21 -1.22 46.62
CA ALA A 176 6.75 -0.02 45.97
C ALA A 176 5.64 0.93 45.48
N THR A 177 4.45 0.41 45.17
CA THR A 177 3.31 1.20 44.68
C THR A 177 2.23 1.47 45.73
N ALA A 178 2.30 0.87 46.93
CA ALA A 178 1.28 1.01 47.98
C ALA A 178 0.98 2.47 48.41
N GLY A 179 1.91 3.41 48.22
CA GLY A 179 1.72 4.84 48.49
C GLY A 179 1.18 5.67 47.31
N VAL A 180 0.93 5.03 46.17
CA VAL A 180 0.47 5.69 44.94
C VAL A 180 -1.05 5.78 44.96
N PHE A 181 -1.57 7.01 45.04
CA PHE A 181 -3.00 7.27 44.92
C PHE A 181 -3.27 8.37 43.90
N VAL A 182 -4.43 8.29 43.28
CA VAL A 182 -5.01 9.34 42.42
C VAL A 182 -6.06 10.08 43.23
N SER A 183 -5.87 11.39 43.40
CA SER A 183 -6.87 12.24 44.03
C SER A 183 -8.00 12.61 43.06
N PRO A 184 -9.23 12.87 43.55
CA PRO A 184 -10.33 13.33 42.69
C PRO A 184 -9.99 14.60 41.90
N ASP A 185 -9.18 15.49 42.48
CA ASP A 185 -8.74 16.73 41.81
C ASP A 185 -7.79 16.45 40.64
N GLU A 186 -6.94 15.42 40.73
CA GLU A 186 -6.10 14.98 39.61
C GLU A 186 -6.95 14.41 38.48
N VAL A 187 -7.97 13.61 38.80
CA VAL A 187 -8.92 13.07 37.80
C VAL A 187 -9.65 14.21 37.11
N LYS A 188 -10.16 15.16 37.89
CA LYS A 188 -10.84 16.35 37.36
C LYS A 188 -9.90 17.17 36.48
N THR A 189 -8.66 17.40 36.91
CA THR A 189 -7.67 18.15 36.14
C THR A 189 -7.36 17.45 34.82
N GLU A 190 -7.10 16.14 34.84
CA GLU A 190 -6.82 15.35 33.63
C GLU A 190 -8.03 15.33 32.68
N PHE A 191 -9.25 15.16 33.20
CA PHE A 191 -10.49 15.21 32.41
C PHE A 191 -10.65 16.57 31.73
N MET A 192 -10.53 17.66 32.50
CA MET A 192 -10.62 19.02 31.97
C MET A 192 -9.55 19.27 30.92
N HIS A 193 -8.34 18.73 31.12
CA HIS A 193 -7.24 18.87 30.19
C HIS A 193 -7.49 18.11 28.87
N ASN A 194 -7.93 16.86 28.95
CA ASN A 194 -8.05 15.97 27.78
C ASN A 194 -9.30 16.28 26.93
N ASN A 195 -10.37 16.76 27.56
CA ASN A 195 -11.67 16.99 26.94
C ASN A 195 -11.98 18.48 26.70
N GLU A 196 -11.04 19.39 26.97
CA GLU A 196 -11.12 20.78 26.51
C GLU A 196 -11.23 20.81 24.98
N SER A 197 -12.32 21.41 24.50
CA SER A 197 -12.60 21.54 23.08
C SER A 197 -12.20 22.91 22.57
N PHE A 198 -11.53 22.94 21.42
CA PHE A 198 -11.11 24.16 20.75
C PHE A 198 -11.93 24.36 19.49
N THR A 199 -12.35 25.60 19.25
CA THR A 199 -12.96 26.01 17.98
C THR A 199 -12.03 27.02 17.33
N ILE A 200 -11.54 26.68 16.13
CA ILE A 200 -10.72 27.58 15.33
C ILE A 200 -11.43 27.94 14.03
N ARG A 201 -11.05 29.08 13.48
CA ARG A 201 -11.34 29.48 12.12
C ARG A 201 -10.03 29.55 11.36
N TYR A 202 -9.99 29.03 10.14
CA TYR A 202 -8.77 29.01 9.33
C TYR A 202 -9.03 29.45 7.90
N HIS A 203 -8.01 30.03 7.28
CA HIS A 203 -7.99 30.29 5.85
C HIS A 203 -6.72 29.68 5.27
N ASP A 204 -6.85 28.95 4.17
CA ASP A 204 -5.77 28.20 3.56
C ASP A 204 -5.40 28.82 2.21
N PHE A 205 -4.23 29.44 2.13
CA PHE A 205 -3.69 29.94 0.87
C PHE A 205 -2.98 28.79 0.16
N LYS A 206 -3.53 28.34 -0.99
CA LYS A 206 -3.04 27.18 -1.74
C LYS A 206 -2.39 27.60 -3.05
N TYR A 207 -1.20 27.07 -3.35
CA TYR A 207 -0.54 27.38 -4.62
C TYR A 207 -1.31 26.84 -5.84
N TYR A 208 -2.11 25.78 -5.67
CA TYR A 208 -2.90 25.19 -6.75
C TYR A 208 -3.91 26.17 -7.36
N ASP A 209 -4.39 27.14 -6.58
CA ASP A 209 -5.35 28.15 -7.02
C ASP A 209 -4.71 29.11 -8.03
N LEU A 210 -3.37 29.25 -8.00
CA LEU A 210 -2.61 30.10 -8.91
C LEU A 210 -2.04 29.35 -10.12
N LEU A 211 -2.12 28.01 -10.20
CA LEU A 211 -1.47 27.26 -11.28
C LEU A 211 -2.00 27.58 -12.69
N LYS A 212 -3.19 28.17 -12.78
CA LYS A 212 -3.81 28.63 -14.04
C LYS A 212 -3.72 30.15 -14.22
N ASP A 213 -3.08 30.84 -13.29
CA ASP A 213 -2.92 32.29 -13.35
C ASP A 213 -1.97 32.67 -14.50
N PRO A 214 -2.40 33.48 -15.47
CA PRO A 214 -1.55 33.99 -16.54
C PRO A 214 -0.29 34.71 -16.04
N ALA A 215 -0.28 35.21 -14.79
CA ALA A 215 0.89 35.81 -14.18
C ALA A 215 2.08 34.86 -13.99
N LEU A 216 1.86 33.53 -14.10
CA LEU A 216 2.93 32.53 -14.06
C LEU A 216 3.58 32.27 -15.43
N ASP A 217 2.95 32.70 -16.53
CA ASP A 217 3.46 32.57 -17.90
C ASP A 217 4.41 33.72 -18.26
N PRO A 218 5.20 33.60 -19.35
CA PRO A 218 6.03 34.69 -19.84
C PRO A 218 5.22 35.97 -20.04
N THR A 219 5.76 37.09 -19.57
CA THR A 219 5.09 38.39 -19.63
C THR A 219 4.99 38.90 -21.06
N GLU A 220 4.10 39.85 -21.29
CA GLU A 220 3.97 40.48 -22.61
C GLU A 220 5.27 41.17 -23.03
N GLU A 221 6.01 41.75 -22.08
CA GLU A 221 7.32 42.34 -22.31
C GLU A 221 8.35 41.31 -22.79
N GLU A 222 8.39 40.13 -22.16
CA GLU A 222 9.29 39.02 -22.54
C GLU A 222 8.96 38.52 -23.97
N ILE A 223 7.67 38.41 -24.30
CA ILE A 223 7.22 37.98 -25.64
C ILE A 223 7.62 38.99 -26.71
N LEU A 224 7.41 40.28 -26.46
CA LEU A 224 7.76 41.34 -27.40
C LEU A 224 9.28 41.45 -27.60
N ALA A 225 10.06 41.28 -26.53
CA ALA A 225 11.51 41.23 -26.61
C ALA A 225 11.98 40.05 -27.47
N TYR A 226 11.45 38.85 -27.23
CA TYR A 226 11.78 37.67 -28.02
C TYR A 226 11.44 37.84 -29.51
N PHE A 227 10.24 38.36 -29.82
CA PHE A 227 9.84 38.62 -31.21
C PHE A 227 10.76 39.61 -31.91
N LYS A 228 11.22 40.65 -31.19
CA LYS A 228 12.15 41.64 -31.75
C LYS A 228 13.49 41.02 -32.13
N ASP A 229 14.00 40.12 -31.30
CA ASP A 229 15.34 39.54 -31.48
C ASP A 229 15.34 38.33 -32.42
N HIS A 230 14.23 37.56 -32.49
CA HIS A 230 14.12 36.31 -33.25
C HIS A 230 13.04 36.32 -34.35
N GLY A 231 12.36 37.44 -34.59
CA GLY A 231 11.19 37.51 -35.47
C GLY A 231 11.43 37.03 -36.90
N THR A 232 12.64 37.18 -37.44
CA THR A 232 13.00 36.70 -38.79
C THR A 232 13.18 35.18 -38.87
N GLU A 233 13.37 34.51 -37.74
CA GLU A 233 13.52 33.05 -37.63
C GLU A 233 12.16 32.37 -37.38
N LEU A 234 11.18 33.12 -36.89
CA LEU A 234 9.81 32.65 -36.68
C LEU A 234 9.08 32.53 -38.02
N ARG A 235 8.20 31.55 -38.13
CA ARG A 235 7.30 31.36 -39.27
C ARG A 235 5.94 30.89 -38.78
N LEU A 236 4.89 31.35 -39.44
CA LEU A 236 3.58 30.75 -39.25
C LEU A 236 3.61 29.26 -39.66
N PRO A 237 2.66 28.43 -39.19
CA PRO A 237 2.60 27.03 -39.59
C PRO A 237 2.52 26.87 -41.10
N ASP A 238 3.21 25.85 -41.62
CA ASP A 238 3.16 25.50 -43.04
C ASP A 238 1.71 25.24 -43.49
N GLN A 239 1.39 25.68 -44.69
CA GLN A 239 0.14 25.35 -45.34
C GLN A 239 0.33 24.11 -46.22
N LYS A 240 -0.72 23.33 -46.38
CA LYS A 240 -0.74 22.18 -47.28
C LYS A 240 -1.73 22.43 -48.40
N ARG A 241 -1.40 21.90 -49.57
CA ARG A 241 -2.37 21.66 -50.64
C ARG A 241 -2.44 20.17 -50.87
N ILE A 242 -3.64 19.61 -50.92
CA ILE A 242 -3.88 18.18 -51.11
C ILE A 242 -4.82 17.96 -52.29
N ARG A 243 -4.79 16.74 -52.82
CA ARG A 243 -5.80 16.23 -53.76
C ARG A 243 -6.54 15.10 -53.10
N VAL A 244 -7.87 15.11 -53.16
CA VAL A 244 -8.75 14.23 -52.39
C VAL A 244 -9.62 13.41 -53.34
N ALA A 245 -9.71 12.11 -53.07
CA ALA A 245 -10.71 11.22 -53.64
C ALA A 245 -11.87 11.07 -52.64
N GLU A 246 -13.08 11.46 -53.05
CA GLU A 246 -14.27 11.43 -52.20
C GLU A 246 -15.15 10.23 -52.55
N PHE A 247 -15.49 9.42 -51.54
CA PHE A 247 -16.41 8.30 -51.67
C PHE A 247 -17.66 8.60 -50.84
N VAL A 248 -18.72 9.00 -51.53
CA VAL A 248 -20.01 9.40 -50.95
C VAL A 248 -21.06 8.31 -51.17
N SER A 249 -21.96 8.09 -50.21
CA SER A 249 -22.95 7.02 -50.32
C SER A 249 -23.89 7.17 -51.52
N ASP A 250 -24.16 8.42 -51.94
CA ASP A 250 -25.12 8.70 -53.00
C ASP A 250 -24.72 8.09 -54.35
N THR A 251 -23.42 7.96 -54.63
CA THR A 251 -22.92 7.33 -55.87
C THR A 251 -23.02 5.79 -55.86
N TYR A 252 -23.37 5.20 -54.72
CA TYR A 252 -23.55 3.76 -54.54
C TYR A 252 -25.02 3.37 -54.32
N MET A 253 -25.93 4.36 -54.22
CA MET A 253 -27.35 4.11 -53.99
C MET A 253 -27.98 3.23 -55.07
N ASP A 254 -27.65 3.43 -56.34
CA ASP A 254 -28.21 2.64 -57.44
C ASP A 254 -27.67 1.20 -57.54
N LYS A 255 -26.55 0.93 -56.87
CA LYS A 255 -25.89 -0.38 -56.82
C LYS A 255 -26.29 -1.20 -55.59
N ALA A 256 -26.84 -0.54 -54.57
CA ALA A 256 -27.28 -1.16 -53.33
C ALA A 256 -28.63 -1.88 -53.52
N ASP A 257 -28.57 -3.17 -53.88
CA ASP A 257 -29.74 -4.04 -53.92
C ASP A 257 -30.03 -4.59 -52.52
N VAL A 258 -31.30 -4.53 -52.08
CA VAL A 258 -31.74 -5.00 -50.76
C VAL A 258 -32.90 -5.98 -50.98
N PRO A 259 -32.63 -7.29 -50.95
CA PRO A 259 -33.68 -8.29 -51.09
C PRO A 259 -34.74 -8.18 -50.00
N GLU A 260 -36.00 -8.46 -50.33
CA GLU A 260 -37.12 -8.38 -49.38
C GLU A 260 -36.94 -9.28 -48.15
N ALA A 261 -36.21 -10.40 -48.29
CA ALA A 261 -35.84 -11.27 -47.19
C ALA A 261 -34.98 -10.56 -46.12
N GLU A 262 -34.07 -9.66 -46.55
CA GLU A 262 -33.21 -8.87 -45.66
C GLU A 262 -33.99 -7.76 -44.97
N VAL A 263 -34.93 -7.12 -45.70
CA VAL A 263 -35.88 -6.15 -45.14
C VAL A 263 -36.72 -6.79 -44.03
N LYS A 264 -37.17 -8.03 -44.24
CA LYS A 264 -37.96 -8.80 -43.27
C LYS A 264 -37.14 -9.24 -42.05
N ASP A 265 -35.91 -9.71 -42.25
CA ASP A 265 -35.00 -10.05 -41.14
C ASP A 265 -34.68 -8.83 -40.26
N TYR A 266 -34.42 -7.67 -40.88
CA TYR A 266 -34.19 -6.42 -40.16
C TYR A 266 -35.41 -5.98 -39.36
N TYR A 267 -36.61 -6.08 -39.93
CA TYR A 267 -37.87 -5.81 -39.23
C TYR A 267 -38.04 -6.71 -38.00
N GLU A 268 -37.86 -8.03 -38.15
CA GLU A 268 -38.02 -8.98 -37.03
C GLU A 268 -37.06 -8.71 -35.87
N LYS A 269 -35.81 -8.34 -36.17
CA LYS A 269 -34.79 -8.00 -35.16
C LYS A 269 -35.03 -6.66 -34.48
N THR A 270 -35.73 -5.73 -35.12
CA THR A 270 -35.85 -4.35 -34.64
C THR A 270 -37.26 -3.92 -34.24
N LYS A 271 -38.30 -4.74 -34.54
CA LYS A 271 -39.72 -4.40 -34.32
C LYS A 271 -40.07 -3.98 -32.90
N GLN A 272 -39.51 -4.63 -31.88
CA GLN A 272 -39.78 -4.25 -30.50
C GLN A 272 -39.19 -2.88 -30.12
N ARG A 273 -38.05 -2.51 -30.71
CA ARG A 273 -37.30 -1.30 -30.34
C ARG A 273 -37.71 -0.08 -31.15
N LEU A 274 -37.93 -0.23 -32.45
CA LEU A 274 -38.08 0.91 -33.38
C LEU A 274 -39.54 1.16 -33.81
N TYR A 275 -40.46 0.20 -33.61
CA TYR A 275 -41.81 0.25 -34.19
C TYR A 275 -42.91 0.08 -33.12
N ASP A 276 -42.94 0.99 -32.14
CA ASP A 276 -43.97 1.10 -31.06
C ASP A 276 -44.28 -0.25 -30.38
N GLY A 277 -43.24 -0.91 -29.87
CA GLY A 277 -43.37 -2.22 -29.21
C GLY A 277 -43.77 -3.37 -30.15
N GLY A 278 -43.62 -3.19 -31.46
CA GLY A 278 -44.01 -4.16 -32.49
C GLY A 278 -45.43 -3.98 -33.04
N LYS A 279 -46.10 -2.85 -32.77
CA LYS A 279 -47.48 -2.59 -33.22
C LYS A 279 -47.63 -2.26 -34.70
N LYS A 280 -46.59 -1.72 -35.37
CA LYS A 280 -46.66 -1.45 -36.83
C LYS A 280 -46.41 -2.73 -37.61
N ALA A 281 -47.29 -3.06 -38.56
CA ALA A 281 -47.14 -4.24 -39.40
C ALA A 281 -46.00 -4.07 -40.41
N PHE A 282 -45.38 -5.18 -40.83
CA PHE A 282 -44.28 -5.19 -41.80
C PHE A 282 -44.62 -4.44 -43.09
N GLU A 283 -45.84 -4.62 -43.61
CA GLU A 283 -46.31 -3.97 -44.84
C GLU A 283 -46.32 -2.45 -44.77
N ASP A 284 -46.56 -1.88 -43.59
CA ASP A 284 -46.67 -0.42 -43.40
C ASP A 284 -45.29 0.26 -43.37
N VAL A 285 -44.23 -0.49 -43.05
CA VAL A 285 -42.88 0.04 -42.85
C VAL A 285 -41.84 -0.54 -43.82
N LYS A 286 -42.22 -1.48 -44.69
CA LYS A 286 -41.27 -2.16 -45.59
C LYS A 286 -40.51 -1.22 -46.52
N VAL A 287 -41.15 -0.17 -47.03
CA VAL A 287 -40.51 0.81 -47.93
C VAL A 287 -39.51 1.67 -47.15
N GLU A 288 -39.87 2.10 -45.94
CA GLU A 288 -38.98 2.86 -45.05
C GLU A 288 -37.74 2.03 -44.66
N ILE A 289 -37.94 0.75 -44.34
CA ILE A 289 -36.86 -0.18 -43.98
C ILE A 289 -35.96 -0.44 -45.19
N ALA A 290 -36.54 -0.67 -46.37
CA ALA A 290 -35.80 -0.88 -47.61
C ALA A 290 -34.93 0.34 -47.94
N ASP A 291 -35.47 1.55 -47.88
CA ASP A 291 -34.71 2.79 -48.10
C ASP A 291 -33.59 2.99 -47.07
N ARG A 292 -33.87 2.64 -45.81
CA ARG A 292 -32.87 2.71 -44.73
C ARG A 292 -31.72 1.71 -44.95
N LEU A 293 -32.05 0.47 -45.26
CA LEU A 293 -31.06 -0.58 -45.55
C LEU A 293 -30.27 -0.25 -46.81
N LYS A 294 -30.91 0.31 -47.84
CA LYS A 294 -30.26 0.77 -49.06
C LYS A 294 -29.22 1.84 -48.79
N LYS A 295 -29.55 2.82 -47.93
CA LYS A 295 -28.59 3.85 -47.46
C LYS A 295 -27.45 3.26 -46.63
N ILE A 296 -27.72 2.25 -45.79
CA ILE A 296 -26.68 1.57 -44.99
C ILE A 296 -25.72 0.82 -45.90
N LYS A 297 -26.24 0.03 -46.85
CA LYS A 297 -25.46 -0.74 -47.79
C LYS A 297 -24.65 0.15 -48.72
N ALA A 298 -25.24 1.21 -49.26
CA ALA A 298 -24.52 2.22 -50.05
C ALA A 298 -23.36 2.88 -49.28
N ARG A 299 -23.53 3.13 -47.97
CA ARG A 299 -22.43 3.63 -47.11
C ARG A 299 -21.34 2.58 -46.90
N GLN A 300 -21.72 1.31 -46.70
CA GLN A 300 -20.78 0.20 -46.55
C GLN A 300 -19.98 -0.02 -47.83
N ASP A 301 -20.64 0.01 -49.00
CA ASP A 301 -20.03 -0.14 -50.31
C ASP A 301 -19.08 1.04 -50.60
N ALA A 302 -19.47 2.27 -50.28
CA ALA A 302 -18.60 3.43 -50.39
C ALA A 302 -17.35 3.32 -49.50
N ALA A 303 -17.50 2.85 -48.25
CA ALA A 303 -16.38 2.65 -47.34
C ALA A 303 -15.47 1.49 -47.79
N ALA A 304 -16.05 0.40 -48.30
CA ALA A 304 -15.31 -0.74 -48.83
C ALA A 304 -14.52 -0.34 -50.07
N ALA A 305 -15.13 0.39 -51.01
CA ALA A 305 -14.46 0.93 -52.19
C ALA A 305 -13.31 1.88 -51.81
N ALA A 306 -13.53 2.78 -50.86
CA ALA A 306 -12.49 3.69 -50.35
C ALA A 306 -11.34 2.93 -49.67
N LYS A 307 -11.64 1.87 -48.93
CA LYS A 307 -10.63 1.00 -48.31
C LYS A 307 -9.78 0.27 -49.36
N VAL A 308 -10.43 -0.32 -50.36
CA VAL A 308 -9.75 -0.98 -51.49
C VAL A 308 -8.86 0.03 -52.21
N PHE A 309 -9.36 1.23 -52.47
CA PHE A 309 -8.60 2.31 -53.09
C PHE A 309 -7.35 2.67 -52.27
N ALA A 310 -7.48 2.87 -50.96
CA ALA A 310 -6.35 3.18 -50.08
C ALA A 310 -5.29 2.07 -50.09
N THR A 311 -5.71 0.80 -50.03
CA THR A 311 -4.78 -0.35 -50.10
C THR A 311 -4.06 -0.42 -51.45
N GLN A 312 -4.80 -0.28 -52.57
CA GLN A 312 -4.21 -0.28 -53.91
C GLN A 312 -3.22 0.87 -54.10
N LEU A 313 -3.51 2.04 -53.53
CA LEU A 313 -2.64 3.21 -53.57
C LEU A 313 -1.31 2.95 -52.83
N GLN A 314 -1.38 2.34 -51.64
CA GLN A 314 -0.19 1.95 -50.87
C GLN A 314 0.63 0.87 -51.59
N ASP A 315 -0.01 -0.12 -52.19
CA ASP A 315 0.67 -1.18 -52.92
C ASP A 315 1.31 -0.66 -54.21
N ALA A 316 0.63 0.22 -54.95
CA ALA A 316 1.20 0.88 -56.12
C ALA A 316 2.43 1.72 -55.74
N ARG A 317 2.41 2.41 -54.59
CA ARG A 317 3.58 3.15 -54.09
C ARG A 317 4.77 2.25 -53.79
N LYS A 318 4.55 1.06 -53.22
CA LYS A 318 5.61 0.07 -52.97
C LYS A 318 6.20 -0.48 -54.27
N GLN A 319 5.36 -0.67 -55.30
CA GLN A 319 5.77 -1.22 -56.60
C GLN A 319 6.50 -0.18 -57.47
N THR A 320 6.15 1.10 -57.36
CA THR A 320 6.76 2.19 -58.14
C THR A 320 7.22 3.34 -57.24
N PRO A 321 8.30 3.17 -56.45
CA PRO A 321 8.76 4.20 -55.52
C PRO A 321 9.27 5.47 -56.21
N ASP A 322 9.80 5.35 -57.43
CA ASP A 322 10.36 6.47 -58.21
C ASP A 322 9.30 7.33 -58.92
N LYS A 323 8.05 6.84 -59.01
CA LYS A 323 6.96 7.58 -59.64
C LYS A 323 6.36 8.58 -58.63
N ALA A 324 6.05 9.79 -59.10
CA ALA A 324 5.49 10.84 -58.26
C ALA A 324 4.17 10.38 -57.61
N ALA A 325 4.00 10.65 -56.31
CA ALA A 325 2.83 10.21 -55.55
C ALA A 325 1.51 10.74 -56.15
N THR A 326 1.52 11.95 -56.69
CA THR A 326 0.38 12.59 -57.35
C THR A 326 -0.03 11.89 -58.64
N GLU A 327 0.92 11.31 -59.39
CA GLU A 327 0.65 10.51 -60.58
C GLU A 327 0.08 9.14 -60.23
N ILE A 328 0.65 8.48 -59.21
CA ILE A 328 0.13 7.20 -58.68
C ILE A 328 -1.33 7.41 -58.23
N PHE A 329 -1.60 8.50 -57.52
CA PHE A 329 -2.94 8.86 -57.09
C PHE A 329 -3.89 9.11 -58.25
N ALA A 330 -3.45 9.83 -59.29
CA ALA A 330 -4.25 10.10 -60.47
C ALA A 330 -4.61 8.80 -61.23
N ASP A 331 -3.67 7.87 -61.36
CA ASP A 331 -3.91 6.58 -62.03
C ASP A 331 -4.83 5.66 -61.20
N ALA A 332 -4.69 5.68 -59.88
CA ALA A 332 -5.63 5.01 -58.98
C ALA A 332 -7.04 5.61 -59.12
N CYS A 333 -7.17 6.93 -59.18
CA CYS A 333 -8.46 7.62 -59.37
C CYS A 333 -9.13 7.23 -60.70
N LYS A 334 -8.37 7.19 -61.80
CA LYS A 334 -8.87 6.72 -63.11
C LYS A 334 -9.36 5.27 -63.05
N THR A 335 -8.59 4.40 -62.40
CA THR A 335 -8.93 2.98 -62.25
C THR A 335 -10.20 2.79 -61.42
N ALA A 336 -10.35 3.56 -60.34
CA ALA A 336 -11.51 3.52 -59.46
C ALA A 336 -12.71 4.34 -59.98
N GLN A 337 -12.57 5.05 -61.10
CA GLN A 337 -13.57 5.96 -61.67
C GLN A 337 -14.05 7.03 -60.67
N VAL A 338 -13.12 7.55 -59.86
CA VAL A 338 -13.39 8.62 -58.88
C VAL A 338 -12.76 9.92 -59.39
N GLU A 339 -13.54 11.00 -59.42
CA GLU A 339 -13.05 12.32 -59.81
C GLU A 339 -12.35 12.98 -58.61
N PRO A 340 -11.04 13.25 -58.68
CA PRO A 340 -10.31 13.85 -57.57
C PRO A 340 -10.53 15.37 -57.52
N LYS A 341 -10.52 15.94 -56.30
CA LYS A 341 -10.63 17.39 -56.06
C LYS A 341 -9.37 17.93 -55.43
N ASP A 342 -8.86 19.04 -55.95
CA ASP A 342 -7.75 19.76 -55.33
C ASP A 342 -8.28 20.67 -54.24
N SER A 343 -7.57 20.72 -53.12
CA SER A 343 -7.81 21.72 -52.11
C SER A 343 -7.18 23.05 -52.53
N GLY A 344 -7.65 24.15 -51.94
CA GLY A 344 -6.81 25.34 -51.79
C GLY A 344 -5.70 25.11 -50.77
N ALA A 345 -4.83 26.10 -50.57
CA ALA A 345 -3.87 26.06 -49.46
C ALA A 345 -4.62 26.22 -48.13
N PHE A 346 -4.29 25.40 -47.14
CA PHE A 346 -4.86 25.49 -45.80
C PHE A 346 -3.83 25.20 -44.71
N ALA A 347 -4.01 25.86 -43.56
CA ALA A 347 -3.27 25.67 -42.33
C ALA A 347 -4.12 24.96 -41.26
N LYS A 348 -3.48 24.63 -40.14
CA LYS A 348 -4.16 24.10 -38.94
C LYS A 348 -5.25 25.05 -38.40
N SER A 349 -5.06 26.36 -38.56
CA SER A 349 -5.97 27.40 -38.05
C SER A 349 -7.25 27.56 -38.86
N ASP A 350 -7.32 27.04 -40.09
CA ASP A 350 -8.46 27.28 -40.98
C ASP A 350 -9.65 26.41 -40.57
N ALA A 351 -10.83 27.02 -40.43
CA ALA A 351 -12.05 26.30 -40.03
C ALA A 351 -12.48 25.23 -41.04
N GLU A 352 -12.13 25.40 -42.32
CA GLU A 352 -12.49 24.51 -43.42
C GLU A 352 -11.31 24.30 -44.38
N ILE A 353 -11.30 23.17 -45.08
CA ILE A 353 -10.36 22.95 -46.18
C ILE A 353 -10.97 23.59 -47.44
N PRO A 354 -10.32 24.58 -48.09
CA PRO A 354 -10.89 25.23 -49.26
C PRO A 354 -11.20 24.22 -50.37
N GLN A 355 -12.37 24.36 -51.01
CA GLN A 355 -12.90 23.47 -52.06
C GLN A 355 -13.35 22.07 -51.61
N ILE A 356 -13.08 21.68 -50.35
CA ILE A 356 -13.50 20.39 -49.77
C ILE A 356 -14.58 20.59 -48.69
N GLY A 357 -14.43 21.61 -47.83
CA GLY A 357 -15.37 22.00 -46.78
C GLY A 357 -14.89 21.68 -45.34
N ALA A 358 -15.81 21.77 -44.38
CA ALA A 358 -15.56 21.54 -42.95
C ALA A 358 -15.31 20.06 -42.62
N CYS A 359 -14.06 19.61 -42.77
CA CYS A 359 -13.61 18.24 -42.48
C CYS A 359 -12.39 18.27 -41.56
N GLN A 360 -12.63 18.39 -40.24
CA GLN A 360 -11.56 18.55 -39.25
C GLN A 360 -10.60 17.35 -39.20
N ARG A 361 -11.11 16.11 -39.28
CA ARG A 361 -10.26 14.91 -39.25
C ARG A 361 -9.42 14.81 -40.50
N LEU A 362 -10.01 15.11 -41.66
CA LEU A 362 -9.25 15.17 -42.92
C LEU A 362 -8.16 16.22 -42.85
N ARG A 363 -8.46 17.42 -42.36
CA ARG A 363 -7.51 18.53 -42.24
C ARG A 363 -6.33 18.15 -41.34
N ASP A 364 -6.62 17.64 -40.14
CA ASP A 364 -5.61 17.32 -39.15
C ASP A 364 -4.69 16.18 -39.62
N GLN A 365 -5.23 15.16 -40.32
CA GLN A 365 -4.42 14.08 -40.91
C GLN A 365 -3.64 14.54 -42.15
N ALA A 366 -4.24 15.37 -43.01
CA ALA A 366 -3.58 15.91 -44.19
C ALA A 366 -2.38 16.80 -43.85
N LEU A 367 -2.42 17.49 -42.70
CA LEU A 367 -1.30 18.31 -42.21
C LEU A 367 -0.09 17.48 -41.79
N LEU A 368 -0.25 16.18 -41.53
CA LEU A 368 0.84 15.26 -41.18
C LEU A 368 1.55 14.69 -42.42
N LEU A 369 1.02 14.91 -43.62
CA LEU A 369 1.60 14.36 -44.86
C LEU A 369 2.95 15.02 -45.19
N ASP A 370 3.88 14.19 -45.65
CA ASP A 370 5.20 14.59 -46.15
C ASP A 370 5.62 13.72 -47.36
N ASP A 371 6.83 13.93 -47.89
CA ASP A 371 7.31 13.19 -49.07
C ASP A 371 7.48 11.67 -48.81
N LYS A 372 7.67 11.26 -47.55
CA LYS A 372 7.80 9.85 -47.15
C LYS A 372 6.44 9.20 -46.97
N THR A 373 5.46 9.96 -46.51
CA THR A 373 4.07 9.57 -46.25
C THR A 373 3.11 10.48 -47.02
N PRO A 374 3.10 10.40 -48.35
CA PRO A 374 2.38 11.38 -49.18
C PRO A 374 0.87 11.11 -49.25
N PHE A 375 0.38 9.99 -48.69
CA PHE A 375 -1.01 9.59 -48.73
C PHE A 375 -1.59 9.47 -47.32
N THR A 376 -2.85 9.85 -47.16
CA THR A 376 -3.59 9.49 -45.95
C THR A 376 -4.02 8.02 -46.00
N ASP A 377 -4.26 7.44 -44.83
CA ASP A 377 -5.14 6.27 -44.73
C ASP A 377 -6.60 6.67 -45.07
N LEU A 378 -7.51 5.70 -44.99
CA LEU A 378 -8.94 5.94 -45.12
C LEU A 378 -9.45 6.81 -43.96
N ILE A 379 -9.98 8.00 -44.29
CA ILE A 379 -10.54 8.93 -43.32
C ILE A 379 -12.06 9.01 -43.51
N PHE A 380 -12.81 8.71 -42.46
CA PHE A 380 -14.24 8.98 -42.41
C PHE A 380 -14.49 10.31 -41.69
N ASP A 381 -15.02 11.28 -42.42
CA ASP A 381 -15.32 12.62 -41.88
C ASP A 381 -16.60 13.17 -42.52
N ASN A 382 -17.40 13.89 -41.74
CA ASN A 382 -18.67 14.51 -42.16
C ASN A 382 -19.57 13.61 -43.06
N GLY A 383 -19.67 12.31 -42.75
CA GLY A 383 -20.52 11.36 -43.49
C GLY A 383 -19.94 10.84 -44.82
N LYS A 384 -18.70 11.21 -45.16
CA LYS A 384 -18.00 10.83 -46.39
C LYS A 384 -16.69 10.11 -46.06
N ASN A 385 -16.20 9.32 -47.02
CA ASN A 385 -14.92 8.66 -46.93
C ASN A 385 -13.91 9.37 -47.85
N TYR A 386 -12.73 9.65 -47.34
CA TYR A 386 -11.69 10.42 -48.00
C TYR A 386 -10.37 9.65 -48.01
N VAL A 387 -9.67 9.76 -49.13
CA VAL A 387 -8.25 9.42 -49.25
C VAL A 387 -7.59 10.58 -49.97
N ALA A 388 -6.50 11.12 -49.42
CA ALA A 388 -5.84 12.29 -49.96
C ALA A 388 -4.37 12.04 -50.27
N VAL A 389 -3.83 12.80 -51.23
CA VAL A 389 -2.41 12.89 -51.54
C VAL A 389 -1.91 14.31 -51.34
N LEU A 390 -0.69 14.46 -50.83
CA LEU A 390 0.00 15.74 -50.75
C LEU A 390 0.35 16.26 -52.16
N LEU A 391 -0.07 17.48 -52.48
CA LEU A 391 0.34 18.19 -53.70
C LEU A 391 1.58 19.03 -53.45
N GLU A 392 1.53 19.89 -52.43
CA GLU A 392 2.63 20.76 -52.05
C GLU A 392 2.55 21.14 -50.56
N THR A 393 3.72 21.41 -49.98
CA THR A 393 3.86 22.08 -48.68
C THR A 393 4.31 23.50 -48.94
N ILE A 394 3.52 24.48 -48.53
CA ILE A 394 3.81 25.90 -48.69
C ILE A 394 4.38 26.39 -47.36
N PRO A 395 5.66 26.83 -47.32
CA PRO A 395 6.25 27.34 -46.09
C PRO A 395 5.45 28.52 -45.56
N GLY A 396 5.16 28.52 -44.26
CA GLY A 396 4.45 29.65 -43.66
C GLY A 396 5.26 30.96 -43.78
N PRO A 397 4.57 32.11 -43.95
CA PRO A 397 5.24 33.40 -44.02
C PRO A 397 5.86 33.77 -42.67
N VAL A 398 6.89 34.61 -42.71
CA VAL A 398 7.44 35.25 -41.51
C VAL A 398 6.36 36.17 -40.93
N PRO A 399 6.01 36.04 -39.65
CA PRO A 399 5.00 36.86 -39.00
C PRO A 399 5.42 38.34 -38.97
N THR A 400 4.46 39.25 -39.19
CA THR A 400 4.68 40.70 -39.10
C THR A 400 4.37 41.29 -37.73
N ALA A 401 3.76 40.51 -36.84
CA ALA A 401 3.38 40.90 -35.48
C ALA A 401 3.52 39.73 -34.51
N ALA A 402 3.92 40.03 -33.27
CA ALA A 402 4.11 39.03 -32.23
C ALA A 402 2.82 38.27 -31.88
N ASP A 403 1.65 38.93 -31.94
CA ASP A 403 0.36 38.30 -31.63
C ASP A 403 0.07 37.08 -32.53
N ALA A 404 0.54 37.08 -33.77
CA ALA A 404 0.33 35.98 -34.71
C ALA A 404 1.12 34.71 -34.35
N VAL A 405 2.16 34.84 -33.52
CA VAL A 405 3.06 33.74 -33.09
C VAL A 405 3.24 33.71 -31.56
N LYS A 406 2.32 34.34 -30.82
CA LYS A 406 2.43 34.53 -29.36
C LYS A 406 2.60 33.21 -28.60
N ASP A 407 1.83 32.19 -28.98
CA ASP A 407 1.89 30.87 -28.35
C ASP A 407 3.19 30.12 -28.67
N GLU A 408 3.72 30.31 -29.88
CA GLU A 408 5.01 29.72 -30.27
C GLU A 408 6.17 30.38 -29.50
N ILE A 409 6.15 31.71 -29.39
CA ILE A 409 7.13 32.46 -28.59
C ILE A 409 7.08 32.02 -27.13
N LYS A 410 5.88 31.91 -26.55
CA LYS A 410 5.71 31.41 -25.18
C LYS A 410 6.31 30.02 -25.02
N ALA A 411 6.09 29.11 -25.96
CA ALA A 411 6.66 27.77 -25.92
C ALA A 411 8.20 27.80 -25.98
N LYS A 412 8.79 28.65 -26.83
CA LYS A 412 10.25 28.83 -26.93
C LYS A 412 10.85 29.42 -25.64
N LEU A 413 10.24 30.47 -25.10
CA LEU A 413 10.62 31.08 -23.82
C LEU A 413 10.54 30.07 -22.67
N TRP A 414 9.47 29.26 -22.61
CA TRP A 414 9.37 28.19 -21.63
C TRP A 414 10.46 27.13 -21.80
N ALA A 415 10.78 26.72 -23.04
CA ALA A 415 11.85 25.77 -23.31
C ALA A 415 13.24 26.29 -22.86
N GLU A 416 13.51 27.59 -23.04
CA GLU A 416 14.74 28.23 -22.55
C GLU A 416 14.76 28.31 -21.01
N LYS A 417 13.65 28.76 -20.41
CA LYS A 417 13.51 28.91 -18.95
C LYS A 417 13.64 27.57 -18.21
N THR A 418 13.00 26.53 -18.72
CA THR A 418 13.05 25.18 -18.15
C THR A 418 14.44 24.55 -18.30
N ARG A 419 15.07 24.67 -19.47
CA ARG A 419 16.45 24.21 -19.68
C ARG A 419 17.42 24.87 -18.70
N LYS A 420 17.36 26.20 -18.59
CA LYS A 420 18.21 26.97 -17.67
C LYS A 420 17.98 26.57 -16.21
N TYR A 421 16.73 26.53 -15.77
CA TYR A 421 16.37 26.13 -14.41
C TYR A 421 16.85 24.71 -14.08
N TYR A 422 16.71 23.77 -15.03
CA TYR A 422 17.18 22.41 -14.86
C TYR A 422 18.71 22.35 -14.70
N GLN A 423 19.44 23.04 -15.56
CA GLN A 423 20.91 23.09 -15.49
C GLN A 423 21.37 23.67 -14.16
N GLU A 424 20.87 24.84 -13.76
CA GLU A 424 21.27 25.52 -12.51
C GLU A 424 20.98 24.67 -11.26
N ASN A 425 19.84 23.98 -11.20
CA ASN A 425 19.44 23.20 -10.04
C ASN A 425 20.09 21.81 -9.96
N THR A 426 20.61 21.29 -11.07
CA THR A 426 21.21 19.95 -11.10
C THR A 426 22.72 19.93 -11.19
N GLU A 427 23.36 21.03 -11.61
CA GLU A 427 24.82 21.11 -11.80
C GLU A 427 25.60 20.72 -10.54
N VAL A 428 25.15 21.20 -9.37
CA VAL A 428 25.79 20.95 -8.06
C VAL A 428 25.80 19.46 -7.68
N TYR A 429 24.90 18.67 -8.26
CA TYR A 429 24.77 17.24 -7.98
C TYR A 429 25.43 16.35 -9.05
N ARG A 430 25.76 16.89 -10.24
CA ARG A 430 26.20 16.07 -11.39
C ARG A 430 27.41 15.20 -11.06
N GLU A 431 28.43 15.74 -10.42
CA GLU A 431 29.64 14.98 -10.06
C GLU A 431 29.33 13.91 -9.00
N LYS A 432 28.53 14.24 -7.98
CA LYS A 432 28.16 13.28 -6.93
C LYS A 432 27.35 12.11 -7.50
N LEU A 433 26.42 12.38 -8.40
CA LEU A 433 25.62 11.37 -9.09
C LEU A 433 26.45 10.54 -10.07
N ALA A 434 27.42 11.16 -10.77
CA ALA A 434 28.35 10.44 -11.63
C ALA A 434 29.22 9.43 -10.85
N ASN A 435 29.47 9.71 -9.56
CA ASN A 435 30.13 8.80 -8.63
C ASN A 435 29.18 7.75 -8.01
N GLY A 436 27.96 7.60 -8.54
CA GLY A 436 26.99 6.59 -8.15
C GLY A 436 26.15 6.93 -6.92
N LYS A 437 26.20 8.18 -6.41
CA LYS A 437 25.34 8.61 -5.30
C LYS A 437 23.90 8.79 -5.77
N THR A 438 22.97 8.42 -4.91
CA THR A 438 21.53 8.70 -5.06
C THR A 438 21.15 9.95 -4.28
N PRO A 439 19.99 10.58 -4.54
CA PRO A 439 19.49 11.68 -3.73
C PRO A 439 19.40 11.33 -2.23
N ASP A 440 19.06 10.09 -1.90
CA ASP A 440 18.95 9.66 -0.51
C ASP A 440 20.32 9.49 0.16
N ASP A 441 21.34 9.03 -0.59
CA ASP A 441 22.73 9.05 -0.10
C ASP A 441 23.17 10.47 0.24
N LEU A 442 22.81 11.46 -0.60
CA LEU A 442 23.15 12.86 -0.37
C LEU A 442 22.50 13.40 0.92
N LYS A 443 21.22 13.09 1.14
CA LYS A 443 20.51 13.48 2.37
C LYS A 443 21.11 12.81 3.59
N GLN A 444 21.45 11.53 3.50
CA GLN A 444 22.06 10.78 4.59
C GLN A 444 23.44 11.34 4.97
N GLU A 445 24.28 11.64 3.96
CA GLU A 445 25.58 12.28 4.16
C GLU A 445 25.44 13.64 4.83
N HIS A 446 24.52 14.48 4.34
CA HIS A 446 24.29 15.79 4.93
C HIS A 446 23.75 15.70 6.36
N SER A 447 22.81 14.78 6.63
CA SER A 447 22.32 14.54 7.99
C SER A 447 23.47 14.14 8.92
N ALA A 448 24.36 13.25 8.48
CA ALA A 448 25.51 12.82 9.27
C ALA A 448 26.53 13.96 9.50
N GLU A 449 26.65 14.91 8.57
CA GLU A 449 27.44 16.13 8.76
C GLU A 449 26.82 17.07 9.79
N VAL A 450 25.50 17.29 9.73
CA VAL A 450 24.76 18.11 10.69
C VAL A 450 24.82 17.52 12.11
N ASP A 451 24.73 16.19 12.24
CA ASP A 451 24.82 15.51 13.53
C ASP A 451 26.15 15.76 14.25
N LYS A 452 27.25 15.85 13.48
CA LYS A 452 28.60 16.13 14.00
C LYS A 452 28.82 17.56 14.48
N GLN A 453 27.95 18.51 14.13
CA GLN A 453 28.11 19.91 14.53
C GLN A 453 27.91 20.06 16.05
N THR A 454 28.82 20.76 16.73
CA THR A 454 28.71 21.10 18.15
C THR A 454 28.22 22.55 18.32
N GLY A 455 27.43 22.82 19.36
CA GLY A 455 26.92 24.18 19.65
C GLY A 455 25.57 24.56 19.04
N PHE A 456 24.92 23.68 18.29
CA PHE A 456 23.54 23.85 17.80
C PHE A 456 22.55 23.06 18.67
N SER A 457 21.33 23.60 18.86
CA SER A 457 20.23 22.85 19.48
C SER A 457 19.74 21.74 18.55
N ASP A 458 19.09 20.71 19.11
CA ASP A 458 18.49 19.62 18.32
C ASP A 458 17.46 20.13 17.32
N GLU A 459 16.72 21.19 17.67
CA GLU A 459 15.76 21.83 16.78
C GLU A 459 16.44 22.54 15.60
N ALA A 460 17.53 23.27 15.83
CA ALA A 460 18.28 23.93 14.76
C ALA A 460 18.90 22.91 13.80
N LYS A 461 19.45 21.81 14.33
CA LYS A 461 19.95 20.70 13.51
C LYS A 461 18.84 20.08 12.67
N ARG A 462 17.65 19.87 13.26
CA ARG A 462 16.50 19.32 12.52
C ARG A 462 16.09 20.23 11.37
N GLN A 463 15.98 21.54 11.60
CA GLN A 463 15.63 22.51 10.57
C GLN A 463 16.64 22.52 9.41
N GLN A 464 17.95 22.43 9.71
CA GLN A 464 18.97 22.38 8.67
C GLN A 464 18.84 21.13 7.78
N LYS A 465 18.58 19.97 8.39
CA LYS A 465 18.34 18.72 7.65
C LYS A 465 17.09 18.81 6.78
N GLU A 466 15.99 19.29 7.34
CA GLU A 466 14.72 19.46 6.63
C GLU A 466 14.84 20.41 5.43
N GLU A 467 15.62 21.50 5.58
CA GLU A 467 15.88 22.44 4.49
C GLU A 467 16.67 21.79 3.35
N TYR A 468 17.74 21.06 3.68
CA TYR A 468 18.54 20.35 2.69
C TYR A 468 17.74 19.25 1.98
N ASP A 469 16.96 18.48 2.73
CA ASP A 469 16.08 17.45 2.18
C ASP A 469 15.07 18.06 1.20
N ARG A 470 14.50 19.23 1.54
CA ARG A 470 13.60 19.97 0.66
C ARG A 470 14.32 20.41 -0.61
N GLN A 471 15.53 20.96 -0.50
CA GLN A 471 16.34 21.36 -1.64
C GLN A 471 16.63 20.16 -2.57
N VAL A 472 17.11 19.04 -2.02
CA VAL A 472 17.37 17.82 -2.81
C VAL A 472 16.09 17.32 -3.47
N ASN A 473 14.95 17.36 -2.77
CA ASN A 473 13.68 16.93 -3.33
C ASN A 473 13.23 17.81 -4.50
N ASP A 474 13.25 19.14 -4.31
CA ASP A 474 12.77 20.10 -5.30
C ASP A 474 13.71 20.27 -6.51
N CYS A 475 15.02 20.08 -6.31
CA CYS A 475 16.04 20.29 -7.34
C CYS A 475 16.48 19.00 -8.05
N LEU A 476 16.41 17.84 -7.37
CA LEU A 476 17.02 16.60 -7.87
C LEU A 476 16.06 15.41 -7.90
N GLN A 477 15.40 15.08 -6.78
CA GLN A 477 14.53 13.90 -6.68
C GLN A 477 13.43 13.90 -7.75
N LEU A 478 12.88 15.08 -8.06
CA LEU A 478 11.84 15.24 -9.06
C LEU A 478 12.25 14.84 -10.47
N TYR A 479 13.55 14.81 -10.78
CA TYR A 479 14.07 14.51 -12.12
C TYR A 479 14.84 13.20 -12.17
N PHE A 480 15.42 12.80 -11.04
CA PHE A 480 16.20 11.59 -10.89
C PHE A 480 15.41 10.35 -11.32
N VAL A 481 16.00 9.57 -12.22
CA VAL A 481 15.46 8.26 -12.59
C VAL A 481 16.11 7.25 -11.65
N PRO A 482 15.34 6.62 -10.74
CA PRO A 482 15.90 5.62 -9.84
C PRO A 482 16.38 4.42 -10.65
N GLU A 483 17.19 3.58 -10.02
CA GLU A 483 17.66 2.34 -10.62
C GLU A 483 16.46 1.51 -11.11
N GLN A 484 16.62 0.93 -12.30
CA GLN A 484 15.60 0.09 -12.91
C GLN A 484 16.15 -1.31 -13.17
N ARG A 485 15.25 -2.29 -13.08
CA ARG A 485 15.54 -3.68 -13.36
C ARG A 485 14.62 -4.18 -14.46
N ARG A 486 15.12 -5.16 -15.22
CA ARG A 486 14.31 -6.04 -16.04
C ARG A 486 14.58 -7.47 -15.59
N VAL A 487 13.52 -8.26 -15.45
CA VAL A 487 13.61 -9.67 -15.03
C VAL A 487 12.77 -10.56 -15.93
N ARG A 488 13.14 -11.83 -16.01
CA ARG A 488 12.35 -12.90 -16.61
C ARG A 488 11.71 -13.68 -15.47
N VAL A 489 10.40 -13.83 -15.48
CA VAL A 489 9.67 -14.48 -14.38
C VAL A 489 9.05 -15.77 -14.87
N ALA A 490 9.39 -16.87 -14.20
CA ALA A 490 8.69 -18.16 -14.29
C ALA A 490 7.43 -18.12 -13.41
N VAL A 491 6.30 -18.55 -13.96
CA VAL A 491 4.99 -18.47 -13.29
C VAL A 491 4.47 -19.86 -12.96
N PHE A 492 4.21 -20.09 -11.68
CA PHE A 492 3.60 -21.30 -11.13
C PHE A 492 2.18 -20.94 -10.70
N ALA A 493 1.28 -20.90 -11.67
CA ALA A 493 -0.11 -20.55 -11.43
C ALA A 493 -0.82 -21.69 -10.67
N THR A 494 -1.43 -21.39 -9.52
CA THR A 494 -2.09 -22.42 -8.69
C THR A 494 -3.14 -23.20 -9.49
N ALA A 495 -3.87 -22.51 -10.38
CA ALA A 495 -4.89 -23.11 -11.22
C ALA A 495 -4.36 -24.21 -12.16
N ALA A 496 -3.08 -24.17 -12.54
CA ALA A 496 -2.46 -25.16 -13.42
C ALA A 496 -2.30 -26.54 -12.73
N TYR A 497 -2.22 -26.56 -11.41
CA TYR A 497 -2.02 -27.78 -10.61
C TYR A 497 -3.34 -28.43 -10.16
N ARG A 498 -4.47 -27.78 -10.41
CA ARG A 498 -5.78 -28.21 -9.89
C ARG A 498 -6.29 -29.51 -10.51
N GLY A 499 -6.03 -29.74 -11.80
CA GLY A 499 -6.66 -30.80 -12.59
C GLY A 499 -6.22 -32.23 -12.24
N ASP A 500 -5.04 -32.38 -11.63
CA ASP A 500 -4.41 -33.68 -11.41
C ASP A 500 -4.63 -34.23 -9.98
N ILE A 501 -5.27 -33.45 -9.11
CA ILE A 501 -5.40 -33.77 -7.69
C ILE A 501 -6.62 -34.66 -7.43
N LYS A 502 -6.35 -35.85 -6.89
CA LYS A 502 -7.39 -36.76 -6.39
C LYS A 502 -7.38 -36.73 -4.86
N ILE A 503 -8.45 -36.20 -4.29
CA ILE A 503 -8.68 -36.24 -2.84
C ILE A 503 -9.48 -37.49 -2.50
N ALA A 504 -8.92 -38.33 -1.65
CA ALA A 504 -9.56 -39.53 -1.16
C ALA A 504 -10.60 -39.22 -0.07
N ASP A 505 -11.60 -40.09 0.07
CA ASP A 505 -12.73 -39.87 0.97
C ASP A 505 -12.34 -39.87 2.45
N ASP A 506 -11.27 -40.57 2.81
CA ASP A 506 -10.68 -40.57 4.15
C ASP A 506 -10.10 -39.20 4.51
N GLN A 507 -9.45 -38.51 3.57
CA GLN A 507 -8.95 -37.14 3.76
C GLN A 507 -10.08 -36.14 3.99
N ILE A 508 -11.19 -36.28 3.25
CA ILE A 508 -12.38 -35.43 3.43
C ILE A 508 -13.00 -35.67 4.82
N SER A 509 -13.08 -36.94 5.22
CA SER A 509 -13.59 -37.32 6.54
C SER A 509 -12.71 -36.80 7.67
N ALA A 510 -11.38 -36.94 7.54
CA ALA A 510 -10.42 -36.43 8.52
C ALA A 510 -10.48 -34.90 8.65
N TYR A 511 -10.56 -34.19 7.51
CA TYR A 511 -10.71 -32.73 7.51
C TYR A 511 -12.01 -32.30 8.20
N TYR A 512 -13.13 -32.98 7.92
CA TYR A 512 -14.40 -32.69 8.56
C TYR A 512 -14.35 -32.88 10.08
N GLU A 513 -13.77 -33.99 10.57
CA GLU A 513 -13.65 -34.23 12.01
C GLU A 513 -12.71 -33.23 12.69
N GLN A 514 -11.59 -32.89 12.05
CA GLN A 514 -10.65 -31.89 12.58
C GLN A 514 -11.27 -30.49 12.65
N ASN A 515 -12.18 -30.16 11.72
CA ASN A 515 -12.83 -28.85 11.62
C ASN A 515 -14.32 -28.92 11.98
N ARG A 516 -14.72 -29.89 12.82
CA ARG A 516 -16.13 -30.17 13.13
C ARG A 516 -16.86 -28.98 13.74
N ALA A 517 -16.15 -28.14 14.49
CA ALA A 517 -16.68 -26.92 15.07
C ALA A 517 -17.17 -25.92 14.00
N ASP A 518 -16.57 -25.90 12.80
CA ASP A 518 -16.99 -25.01 11.72
C ASP A 518 -18.20 -25.53 10.96
N TYR A 519 -18.37 -26.84 10.89
CA TYR A 519 -19.53 -27.48 10.24
C TYR A 519 -20.71 -27.71 11.20
N GLY A 520 -20.50 -27.65 12.52
CA GLY A 520 -21.54 -27.81 13.53
C GLY A 520 -22.32 -26.54 13.89
N LYS A 521 -22.01 -25.40 13.25
CA LYS A 521 -22.68 -24.12 13.53
C LYS A 521 -24.09 -24.11 12.97
N GLU A 522 -25.03 -23.52 13.71
CA GLU A 522 -26.35 -23.23 13.17
C GLU A 522 -26.23 -22.25 11.99
N GLU A 523 -26.83 -22.62 10.86
CA GLU A 523 -26.84 -21.79 9.64
C GLU A 523 -28.28 -21.52 9.22
N VAL A 524 -28.52 -20.29 8.77
CA VAL A 524 -29.81 -19.82 8.23
C VAL A 524 -29.66 -19.45 6.77
N GLN A 525 -30.63 -19.81 5.94
CA GLN A 525 -30.71 -19.37 4.55
C GLN A 525 -31.77 -18.27 4.44
N CYS A 526 -31.37 -17.08 3.99
CA CYS A 526 -32.30 -15.96 3.82
C CYS A 526 -32.34 -15.45 2.39
N ARG A 527 -33.46 -14.82 2.01
CA ARG A 527 -33.51 -13.87 0.91
C ARG A 527 -33.50 -12.45 1.44
N GLN A 528 -32.93 -11.52 0.68
CA GLN A 528 -32.93 -10.10 0.98
C GLN A 528 -33.52 -9.23 -0.14
N ILE A 529 -34.11 -8.12 0.25
CA ILE A 529 -34.34 -6.95 -0.60
C ILE A 529 -33.59 -5.79 0.04
N PHE A 530 -32.55 -5.31 -0.64
CA PHE A 530 -31.75 -4.18 -0.16
C PHE A 530 -32.07 -2.92 -0.96
N ILE A 531 -32.42 -1.85 -0.26
CA ILE A 531 -32.69 -0.52 -0.79
C ILE A 531 -31.56 0.40 -0.34
N ARG A 532 -30.73 0.84 -1.28
CA ARG A 532 -29.48 1.56 -0.97
C ARG A 532 -29.75 3.02 -0.63
N LEU A 533 -29.04 3.51 0.39
CA LEU A 533 -28.90 4.94 0.67
C LEU A 533 -27.62 5.48 0.02
N PRO A 534 -27.66 6.67 -0.60
CA PRO A 534 -26.45 7.32 -1.09
C PRO A 534 -25.54 7.71 0.09
N PRO A 535 -24.20 7.77 -0.12
CA PRO A 535 -23.28 8.30 0.89
C PRO A 535 -23.70 9.72 1.29
N LYS A 536 -23.87 9.97 2.59
CA LYS A 536 -24.38 11.24 3.16
C LYS A 536 -25.83 11.59 2.79
N ALA A 537 -26.71 10.59 2.69
CA ALA A 537 -28.13 10.81 2.46
C ALA A 537 -28.75 11.79 3.46
N ASP A 538 -29.50 12.79 2.95
CA ASP A 538 -30.28 13.71 3.76
C ASP A 538 -31.58 13.06 4.29
N ASP A 539 -32.29 13.76 5.18
CA ASP A 539 -33.50 13.22 5.83
C ASP A 539 -34.64 12.96 4.83
N ALA A 540 -34.72 13.73 3.73
CA ALA A 540 -35.73 13.53 2.70
C ALA A 540 -35.44 12.25 1.89
N GLN A 541 -34.17 12.02 1.54
CA GLN A 541 -33.72 10.81 0.85
C GLN A 541 -33.90 9.57 1.73
N LYS A 542 -33.63 9.66 3.03
CA LYS A 542 -33.89 8.57 3.98
C LYS A 542 -35.38 8.26 4.06
N ALA A 543 -36.23 9.28 4.20
CA ALA A 543 -37.68 9.10 4.27
C ALA A 543 -38.24 8.43 3.00
N GLU A 544 -37.78 8.83 1.81
CA GLU A 544 -38.21 8.24 0.54
C GLU A 544 -37.79 6.78 0.41
N LYS A 545 -36.52 6.46 0.69
CA LYS A 545 -36.01 5.08 0.62
C LYS A 545 -36.67 4.18 1.67
N ARG A 546 -36.97 4.72 2.85
CA ARG A 546 -37.73 4.02 3.89
C ARG A 546 -39.15 3.72 3.42
N LYS A 547 -39.85 4.70 2.84
CA LYS A 547 -41.19 4.52 2.29
C LYS A 547 -41.22 3.44 1.21
N GLN A 548 -40.22 3.42 0.34
CA GLN A 548 -40.05 2.36 -0.66
C GLN A 548 -39.93 0.97 -0.01
N ALA A 549 -39.14 0.85 1.07
CA ALA A 549 -39.03 -0.40 1.82
C ALA A 549 -40.36 -0.78 2.51
N GLU A 550 -41.09 0.18 3.06
CA GLU A 550 -42.41 -0.02 3.69
C GLU A 550 -43.46 -0.51 2.69
N GLU A 551 -43.49 0.05 1.47
CA GLU A 551 -44.36 -0.42 0.38
C GLU A 551 -44.05 -1.87 0.00
N ILE A 552 -42.78 -2.24 -0.09
CA ILE A 552 -42.35 -3.63 -0.38
C ILE A 552 -42.77 -4.58 0.73
N VAL A 553 -42.57 -4.21 2.00
CA VAL A 553 -43.05 -5.02 3.15
C VAL A 553 -44.57 -5.15 3.12
N GLY A 554 -45.30 -4.10 2.74
CA GLY A 554 -46.75 -4.13 2.55
C GLY A 554 -47.20 -5.18 1.54
N LYS A 555 -46.55 -5.23 0.37
CA LYS A 555 -46.79 -6.23 -0.68
C LYS A 555 -46.45 -7.66 -0.23
N LEU A 556 -45.33 -7.83 0.45
CA LEU A 556 -44.92 -9.13 1.01
C LEU A 556 -45.94 -9.65 2.03
N ARG A 557 -46.50 -8.78 2.88
CA ARG A 557 -47.57 -9.15 3.83
C ARG A 557 -48.89 -9.52 3.15
N GLN A 558 -49.13 -9.04 1.93
CA GLN A 558 -50.29 -9.42 1.12
C GLN A 558 -50.08 -10.74 0.36
N GLY A 559 -48.91 -11.39 0.52
CA GLY A 559 -48.61 -12.69 -0.06
C GLY A 559 -47.95 -12.64 -1.44
N GLU A 560 -47.44 -11.48 -1.88
CA GLU A 560 -46.63 -11.40 -3.10
C GLU A 560 -45.32 -12.20 -2.97
N ASP A 561 -44.84 -12.75 -4.10
CA ASP A 561 -43.61 -13.56 -4.13
C ASP A 561 -42.36 -12.73 -3.83
N PHE A 562 -41.62 -13.12 -2.80
CA PHE A 562 -40.42 -12.42 -2.35
C PHE A 562 -39.35 -12.38 -3.45
N ALA A 563 -39.13 -13.49 -4.17
CA ALA A 563 -38.09 -13.57 -5.18
C ALA A 563 -38.40 -12.67 -6.39
N ALA A 564 -39.67 -12.55 -6.79
CA ALA A 564 -40.11 -11.62 -7.82
C ALA A 564 -39.88 -10.15 -7.41
N LEU A 565 -40.29 -9.77 -6.19
CA LEU A 565 -40.05 -8.42 -5.67
C LEU A 565 -38.56 -8.12 -5.52
N ALA A 566 -37.75 -9.09 -5.10
CA ALA A 566 -36.31 -8.94 -5.02
C ALA A 566 -35.68 -8.69 -6.41
N ARG A 567 -36.04 -9.47 -7.43
CA ARG A 567 -35.54 -9.26 -8.81
C ARG A 567 -35.87 -7.88 -9.35
N LEU A 568 -37.00 -7.30 -8.94
CA LEU A 568 -37.43 -5.97 -9.38
C LEU A 568 -36.76 -4.86 -8.56
N HIS A 569 -36.81 -4.95 -7.24
CA HIS A 569 -36.55 -3.82 -6.35
C HIS A 569 -35.21 -3.86 -5.61
N THR A 570 -34.54 -5.01 -5.47
CA THR A 570 -33.25 -5.03 -4.78
C THR A 570 -32.19 -4.25 -5.58
N GLU A 571 -31.41 -3.45 -4.86
CA GLU A 571 -30.27 -2.68 -5.35
C GLU A 571 -28.93 -3.40 -5.07
N ASP A 572 -28.98 -4.59 -4.46
CA ASP A 572 -27.82 -5.49 -4.41
C ASP A 572 -27.67 -6.27 -5.72
N VAL A 573 -26.69 -5.84 -6.53
CA VAL A 573 -26.39 -6.41 -7.84
C VAL A 573 -26.04 -7.91 -7.76
N LYS A 574 -25.43 -8.36 -6.65
CA LYS A 574 -24.99 -9.76 -6.52
C LYS A 574 -26.15 -10.73 -6.37
N THR A 575 -27.17 -10.36 -5.60
CA THR A 575 -28.31 -11.22 -5.28
C THR A 575 -29.54 -10.96 -6.17
N LYS A 576 -29.54 -9.88 -6.96
CA LYS A 576 -30.68 -9.53 -7.82
C LYS A 576 -31.10 -10.65 -8.76
N ALA A 577 -30.16 -11.29 -9.46
CA ALA A 577 -30.45 -12.38 -10.39
C ALA A 577 -31.01 -13.64 -9.69
N SER A 578 -30.54 -13.93 -8.47
CA SER A 578 -30.99 -15.07 -7.66
C SER A 578 -32.28 -14.80 -6.87
N GLY A 579 -32.93 -13.64 -7.08
CA GLY A 579 -34.13 -13.27 -6.34
C GLY A 579 -33.84 -12.98 -4.87
N GLY A 580 -32.71 -12.34 -4.59
CA GLY A 580 -32.31 -11.92 -3.25
C GLY A 580 -31.63 -13.00 -2.41
N ASP A 581 -31.34 -14.19 -2.94
CA ASP A 581 -30.80 -15.30 -2.16
C ASP A 581 -29.40 -14.99 -1.60
N LEU A 582 -29.27 -15.00 -0.27
CA LEU A 582 -28.02 -14.82 0.46
C LEU A 582 -27.25 -16.13 0.65
N GLY A 583 -27.84 -17.28 0.33
CA GLY A 583 -27.32 -18.58 0.72
C GLY A 583 -27.42 -18.82 2.23
N TYR A 584 -26.83 -19.92 2.69
CA TYR A 584 -26.69 -20.23 4.12
C TYR A 584 -25.56 -19.39 4.73
N PHE A 585 -25.77 -18.90 5.95
CA PHE A 585 -24.74 -18.25 6.75
C PHE A 585 -24.92 -18.53 8.24
N ALA A 586 -23.81 -18.56 8.96
CA ALA A 586 -23.74 -18.70 10.41
C ALA A 586 -23.64 -17.32 11.09
N ARG A 587 -23.72 -17.28 12.43
CA ARG A 587 -23.39 -16.07 13.19
C ARG A 587 -21.91 -15.72 13.01
N GLY A 588 -21.61 -14.46 12.70
CA GLY A 588 -20.29 -13.93 12.35
C GLY A 588 -20.03 -13.73 10.84
N ASP A 589 -20.90 -14.22 9.95
CA ASP A 589 -20.74 -14.16 8.48
C ASP A 589 -21.35 -12.90 7.82
N LYS A 590 -22.17 -12.12 8.55
CA LYS A 590 -22.88 -10.92 8.07
C LYS A 590 -22.81 -9.80 9.11
N GLU A 591 -23.25 -8.61 8.73
CA GLU A 591 -23.37 -7.48 9.66
C GLU A 591 -24.34 -7.84 10.79
N LYS A 592 -23.98 -7.49 12.04
CA LYS A 592 -24.68 -7.93 13.25
C LYS A 592 -26.20 -7.72 13.20
N ALA A 593 -26.67 -6.60 12.66
CA ALA A 593 -28.10 -6.31 12.55
C ALA A 593 -28.84 -7.29 11.60
N ILE A 594 -28.19 -7.73 10.53
CA ILE A 594 -28.73 -8.70 9.56
C ILE A 594 -28.80 -10.08 10.22
N GLU A 595 -27.75 -10.47 10.92
CA GLU A 595 -27.69 -11.75 11.62
C GLU A 595 -28.74 -11.84 12.73
N ASP A 596 -28.79 -10.83 13.60
CA ASP A 596 -29.72 -10.83 14.72
C ASP A 596 -31.17 -10.87 14.23
N ALA A 597 -31.48 -10.18 13.13
CA ALA A 597 -32.78 -10.30 12.48
C ALA A 597 -33.02 -11.69 11.88
N ALA A 598 -32.08 -12.21 11.08
CA ALA A 598 -32.24 -13.50 10.40
C ALA A 598 -32.42 -14.68 11.36
N PHE A 599 -31.63 -14.73 12.43
CA PHE A 599 -31.70 -15.81 13.42
C PHE A 599 -32.91 -15.70 14.35
N ALA A 600 -33.55 -14.52 14.45
CA ALA A 600 -34.79 -14.33 15.21
C ALA A 600 -36.06 -14.73 14.43
N LEU A 601 -35.96 -14.98 13.11
CA LEU A 601 -37.10 -15.37 12.28
C LEU A 601 -37.42 -16.86 12.38
N GLU A 602 -38.70 -17.17 12.19
CA GLU A 602 -39.19 -18.50 11.86
C GLU A 602 -39.12 -18.76 10.35
N VAL A 603 -38.99 -20.03 9.94
CA VAL A 603 -38.89 -20.39 8.52
C VAL A 603 -40.16 -19.95 7.78
N GLY A 604 -39.98 -19.22 6.69
CA GLY A 604 -41.06 -18.57 5.91
C GLY A 604 -41.39 -17.14 6.35
N GLN A 605 -40.90 -16.69 7.51
CA GLN A 605 -41.21 -15.37 8.04
C GLN A 605 -40.39 -14.26 7.35
N VAL A 606 -41.04 -13.11 7.16
CA VAL A 606 -40.42 -11.86 6.66
C VAL A 606 -40.09 -10.95 7.84
N SER A 607 -38.90 -10.36 7.84
CA SER A 607 -38.44 -9.44 8.88
C SER A 607 -39.16 -8.10 8.86
N GLN A 608 -38.94 -7.32 9.92
CA GLN A 608 -39.12 -5.88 9.84
C GLN A 608 -38.04 -5.24 8.97
N ILE A 609 -38.19 -3.96 8.65
CA ILE A 609 -37.16 -3.20 7.94
C ILE A 609 -35.97 -3.02 8.88
N ILE A 610 -34.81 -3.49 8.43
CA ILE A 610 -33.53 -3.36 9.12
C ILE A 610 -32.84 -2.12 8.55
N GLU A 611 -32.49 -1.18 9.40
CA GLU A 611 -31.80 0.05 9.02
C GLU A 611 -30.29 -0.09 9.22
N SER A 612 -29.50 0.27 8.21
CA SER A 612 -28.04 0.37 8.31
C SER A 612 -27.55 1.66 7.63
N PRO A 613 -26.31 2.10 7.89
CA PRO A 613 -25.73 3.28 7.23
C PRO A 613 -25.73 3.18 5.69
N ALA A 614 -25.77 1.96 5.15
CA ALA A 614 -25.78 1.70 3.71
C ALA A 614 -27.19 1.68 3.11
N GLY A 615 -28.25 1.56 3.91
CA GLY A 615 -29.63 1.48 3.40
C GLY A 615 -30.61 0.71 4.28
N TYR A 616 -31.74 0.36 3.68
CA TYR A 616 -32.81 -0.42 4.31
C TYR A 616 -32.84 -1.84 3.75
N GLN A 617 -33.00 -2.83 4.62
CA GLN A 617 -33.02 -4.25 4.26
C GLN A 617 -34.27 -4.93 4.79
N VAL A 618 -34.81 -5.85 3.99
CA VAL A 618 -35.88 -6.76 4.40
C VAL A 618 -35.41 -8.17 4.11
N LEU A 619 -35.53 -9.05 5.10
CA LEU A 619 -35.13 -10.44 5.00
C LEU A 619 -36.34 -11.36 5.02
N LYS A 620 -36.22 -12.52 4.38
CA LYS A 620 -37.11 -13.66 4.58
C LYS A 620 -36.27 -14.88 4.90
N LEU A 621 -36.58 -15.57 6.00
CA LEU A 621 -35.92 -16.83 6.31
C LEU A 621 -36.52 -17.93 5.43
N GLU A 622 -35.71 -18.55 4.58
CA GLU A 622 -36.13 -19.64 3.70
C GLU A 622 -35.90 -21.01 4.35
N ASN A 623 -34.80 -21.16 5.08
CA ASN A 623 -34.46 -22.43 5.72
C ASN A 623 -33.51 -22.25 6.91
N ARG A 624 -33.46 -23.25 7.80
CA ARG A 624 -32.60 -23.30 8.99
C ARG A 624 -32.04 -24.71 9.16
N ARG A 625 -30.74 -24.84 9.43
CA ARG A 625 -30.08 -26.14 9.72
C ARG A 625 -29.13 -26.05 10.91
N GLN A 626 -29.07 -27.12 11.71
CA GLN A 626 -28.17 -27.23 12.88
C GLN A 626 -26.78 -27.74 12.50
N GLY A 627 -26.17 -27.10 11.50
CA GLY A 627 -24.89 -27.54 10.93
C GLY A 627 -25.05 -28.41 9.68
N ARG A 628 -23.91 -28.74 9.08
CA ARG A 628 -23.76 -29.57 7.90
C ARG A 628 -23.16 -30.90 8.29
N THR A 629 -23.78 -31.97 7.82
CA THR A 629 -23.20 -33.32 7.84
C THR A 629 -21.98 -33.40 6.91
N LEU A 630 -21.14 -34.44 7.09
CA LEU A 630 -20.02 -34.72 6.19
C LEU A 630 -20.47 -34.79 4.72
N ASP A 631 -21.59 -35.46 4.44
CA ASP A 631 -22.09 -35.62 3.07
C ASP A 631 -22.53 -34.30 2.44
N GLU A 632 -23.11 -33.38 3.24
CA GLU A 632 -23.47 -32.03 2.78
C GLU A 632 -22.27 -31.12 2.57
N ALA A 633 -21.20 -31.31 3.35
CA ALA A 633 -19.96 -30.53 3.26
C ALA A 633 -18.92 -31.14 2.30
N ARG A 634 -19.14 -32.38 1.82
CA ARG A 634 -18.15 -33.19 1.12
C ARG A 634 -17.52 -32.48 -0.08
N GLU A 635 -18.33 -31.91 -0.96
CA GLU A 635 -17.83 -31.25 -2.18
C GLU A 635 -17.16 -29.90 -1.90
N GLU A 636 -17.59 -29.19 -0.86
CA GLU A 636 -16.89 -27.98 -0.39
C GLU A 636 -15.50 -28.34 0.15
N ILE A 637 -15.44 -29.35 1.04
CA ILE A 637 -14.18 -29.82 1.64
C ILE A 637 -13.25 -30.34 0.55
N ARG A 638 -13.77 -31.13 -0.40
CA ARG A 638 -13.02 -31.58 -1.58
C ARG A 638 -12.45 -30.38 -2.34
N GLY A 639 -13.27 -29.35 -2.59
CA GLY A 639 -12.83 -28.13 -3.28
C GLY A 639 -11.75 -27.34 -2.55
N LYS A 640 -11.83 -27.28 -1.20
CA LYS A 640 -10.82 -26.66 -0.32
C LYS A 640 -9.51 -27.45 -0.34
N LEU A 641 -9.58 -28.76 -0.10
CA LEU A 641 -8.43 -29.65 -0.11
C LEU A 641 -7.72 -29.67 -1.47
N ILE A 642 -8.48 -29.66 -2.58
CA ILE A 642 -7.91 -29.48 -3.91
C ILE A 642 -7.18 -28.14 -4.03
N GLY A 643 -7.75 -27.05 -3.48
CA GLY A 643 -7.12 -25.73 -3.46
C GLY A 643 -5.81 -25.73 -2.67
N GLU A 644 -5.84 -26.20 -1.43
CA GLU A 644 -4.67 -26.31 -0.53
C GLU A 644 -3.56 -27.18 -1.15
N GLU A 645 -3.93 -28.32 -1.73
CA GLU A 645 -2.98 -29.21 -2.40
C GLU A 645 -2.42 -28.59 -3.70
N SER A 646 -3.24 -27.86 -4.46
CA SER A 646 -2.76 -27.13 -5.66
C SER A 646 -1.72 -26.08 -5.28
N GLU A 647 -1.97 -25.35 -4.20
CA GLU A 647 -1.07 -24.34 -3.65
C GLU A 647 0.24 -24.97 -3.19
N ARG A 648 0.16 -26.09 -2.45
CA ARG A 648 1.33 -26.85 -2.00
C ARG A 648 2.18 -27.33 -3.19
N LEU A 649 1.55 -27.93 -4.19
CA LEU A 649 2.24 -28.42 -5.39
C LEU A 649 2.88 -27.29 -6.20
N ALA A 650 2.19 -26.16 -6.35
CA ALA A 650 2.74 -24.99 -7.02
C ALA A 650 3.98 -24.44 -6.29
N GLN A 651 3.94 -24.36 -4.96
CA GLN A 651 5.07 -23.95 -4.13
C GLN A 651 6.24 -24.93 -4.25
N GLU A 652 5.99 -26.23 -4.13
CA GLU A 652 7.04 -27.25 -4.26
C GLU A 652 7.70 -27.23 -5.63
N ALA A 653 6.91 -27.12 -6.70
CA ALA A 653 7.41 -26.98 -8.06
C ALA A 653 8.26 -25.70 -8.22
N ALA A 654 7.79 -24.58 -7.67
CA ALA A 654 8.51 -23.30 -7.73
C ALA A 654 9.83 -23.34 -6.93
N VAL A 655 9.84 -23.93 -5.74
CA VAL A 655 11.05 -24.12 -4.92
C VAL A 655 12.04 -25.04 -5.62
N ALA A 656 11.57 -26.17 -6.15
CA ALA A 656 12.42 -27.11 -6.89
C ALA A 656 13.04 -26.45 -8.13
N PHE A 657 12.23 -25.70 -8.88
CA PHE A 657 12.68 -24.96 -10.05
C PHE A 657 13.69 -23.86 -9.67
N ALA A 658 13.42 -23.08 -8.62
CA ALA A 658 14.34 -22.04 -8.14
C ALA A 658 15.72 -22.60 -7.80
N ASN A 659 15.78 -23.70 -7.05
CA ASN A 659 17.03 -24.35 -6.70
C ASN A 659 17.80 -24.85 -7.93
N LYS A 660 17.11 -25.52 -8.87
CA LYS A 660 17.72 -25.98 -10.12
C LYS A 660 18.20 -24.82 -10.99
N ALA A 661 17.41 -23.76 -11.10
CA ALA A 661 17.74 -22.58 -11.87
C ALA A 661 18.96 -21.86 -11.28
N TYR A 662 19.01 -21.71 -9.96
CA TYR A 662 20.18 -21.18 -9.26
C TYR A 662 21.43 -22.03 -9.52
N ASP A 663 21.36 -23.34 -9.32
CA ASP A 663 22.49 -24.25 -9.57
C ASP A 663 22.94 -24.25 -11.03
N ALA A 664 22.01 -24.22 -11.98
CA ALA A 664 22.30 -24.22 -13.41
C ALA A 664 22.99 -22.91 -13.83
N THR A 665 22.50 -21.77 -13.34
CA THR A 665 23.09 -20.46 -13.65
C THR A 665 24.46 -20.28 -13.02
N GLN A 666 24.74 -20.87 -11.86
CA GLN A 666 26.08 -20.85 -11.25
C GLN A 666 27.09 -21.75 -11.96
N LYS A 667 26.65 -22.85 -12.58
CA LYS A 667 27.53 -23.78 -13.32
C LYS A 667 27.86 -23.30 -14.73
N ALA A 668 26.95 -22.58 -15.37
CA ALA A 668 27.10 -22.08 -16.72
C ALA A 668 27.91 -20.77 -16.72
N THR A 669 29.19 -20.86 -17.07
CA THR A 669 30.09 -19.68 -17.13
C THR A 669 30.17 -19.05 -18.53
N ASP A 670 29.67 -19.74 -19.55
CA ASP A 670 29.72 -19.35 -20.96
C ASP A 670 28.39 -18.77 -21.50
N LYS A 671 27.30 -18.87 -20.72
CA LYS A 671 25.96 -18.38 -21.08
C LYS A 671 25.46 -17.32 -20.12
N LYS A 672 24.58 -16.44 -20.60
CA LYS A 672 23.87 -15.50 -19.72
C LYS A 672 22.88 -16.25 -18.81
N PRO A 673 22.71 -15.84 -17.54
CA PRO A 673 21.79 -16.52 -16.62
C PRO A 673 20.36 -16.67 -17.17
N ALA A 674 19.85 -15.64 -17.85
CA ALA A 674 18.52 -15.66 -18.44
C ALA A 674 18.34 -16.69 -19.57
N GLU A 675 19.40 -16.99 -20.32
CA GLU A 675 19.37 -18.02 -21.36
C GLU A 675 19.27 -19.41 -20.71
N VAL A 676 20.11 -19.68 -19.72
CA VAL A 676 20.09 -20.91 -18.92
C VAL A 676 18.74 -21.12 -18.24
N PHE A 677 18.20 -20.05 -17.63
CA PHE A 677 16.89 -20.06 -17.00
C PHE A 677 15.77 -20.43 -17.98
N THR A 678 15.88 -19.99 -19.23
CA THR A 678 14.87 -20.26 -20.27
C THR A 678 14.97 -21.67 -20.81
N GLU A 679 16.18 -22.17 -21.00
CA GLU A 679 16.41 -23.58 -21.37
C GLU A 679 15.85 -24.53 -20.31
N LEU A 680 16.08 -24.23 -19.03
CA LEU A 680 15.53 -25.01 -17.92
C LEU A 680 14.00 -24.90 -17.84
N ALA A 681 13.45 -23.69 -17.95
CA ALA A 681 11.99 -23.48 -17.96
C ALA A 681 11.32 -24.24 -19.10
N ALA A 682 11.91 -24.25 -20.31
CA ALA A 682 11.39 -25.00 -21.44
C ALA A 682 11.47 -26.52 -21.20
N ALA A 683 12.56 -27.02 -20.62
CA ALA A 683 12.71 -28.43 -20.27
C ALA A 683 11.67 -28.91 -19.25
N GLU A 684 11.26 -28.03 -18.32
CA GLU A 684 10.23 -28.33 -17.30
C GLU A 684 8.82 -27.85 -17.68
N SER A 685 8.63 -27.34 -18.91
CA SER A 685 7.36 -26.79 -19.40
C SER A 685 6.77 -25.66 -18.53
N VAL A 686 7.65 -24.89 -17.88
CA VAL A 686 7.27 -23.76 -17.02
C VAL A 686 7.13 -22.48 -17.87
N PRO A 687 5.97 -21.79 -17.82
CA PRO A 687 5.78 -20.57 -18.59
C PRO A 687 6.62 -19.43 -18.02
N VAL A 688 7.37 -18.74 -18.90
CA VAL A 688 8.16 -17.56 -18.56
C VAL A 688 7.68 -16.33 -19.30
N LYS A 689 7.76 -15.15 -18.66
CA LYS A 689 7.50 -13.85 -19.29
C LYS A 689 8.51 -12.81 -18.82
N ASP A 690 8.90 -11.93 -19.72
CA ASP A 690 9.79 -10.82 -19.39
C ASP A 690 9.01 -9.65 -18.82
N SER A 691 9.61 -8.99 -17.82
CA SER A 691 9.09 -7.74 -17.31
C SER A 691 9.41 -6.57 -18.23
N GLN A 692 8.62 -5.51 -18.15
CA GLN A 692 9.10 -4.17 -18.53
C GLN A 692 10.13 -3.66 -17.52
N TRP A 693 10.73 -2.50 -17.80
CA TRP A 693 11.56 -1.79 -16.82
C TRP A 693 10.72 -1.40 -15.61
N PHE A 694 11.18 -1.78 -14.43
CA PHE A 694 10.53 -1.41 -13.17
C PHE A 694 11.57 -0.90 -12.17
N ARG A 695 11.13 -0.04 -11.26
CA ARG A 695 11.91 0.45 -10.11
C ARG A 695 11.57 -0.38 -8.87
N GLU A 696 12.37 -0.24 -7.82
CA GLU A 696 12.08 -0.85 -6.52
C GLU A 696 10.65 -0.50 -6.07
N GLN A 697 9.90 -1.50 -5.60
CA GLN A 697 8.49 -1.37 -5.18
C GLN A 697 7.53 -0.88 -6.29
N GLY A 698 7.98 -0.82 -7.54
CA GLY A 698 7.16 -0.50 -8.70
C GLY A 698 6.35 -1.70 -9.18
N ALA A 699 5.32 -1.44 -9.98
CA ALA A 699 4.60 -2.48 -10.70
C ALA A 699 5.52 -3.17 -11.71
N ILE A 700 5.42 -4.50 -11.79
CA ILE A 700 6.17 -5.32 -12.75
C ILE A 700 5.20 -5.72 -13.85
N MET A 701 5.17 -4.98 -14.96
CA MET A 701 4.31 -5.35 -16.09
C MET A 701 4.90 -6.55 -16.84
N PRO A 702 4.11 -7.59 -17.21
CA PRO A 702 2.64 -7.66 -17.18
C PRO A 702 2.02 -8.26 -15.90
N PHE A 703 2.79 -8.53 -14.86
CA PHE A 703 2.34 -9.16 -13.60
C PHE A 703 1.56 -8.20 -12.68
N GLY A 704 1.68 -6.89 -12.90
CA GLY A 704 0.97 -5.87 -12.13
C GLY A 704 1.73 -5.47 -10.86
N TYR A 705 0.99 -5.04 -9.84
CA TYR A 705 1.57 -4.63 -8.56
C TYR A 705 1.58 -5.82 -7.59
N ASP A 706 2.78 -6.32 -7.28
CA ASP A 706 3.02 -7.32 -6.25
C ASP A 706 4.29 -6.91 -5.49
N ALA A 707 4.13 -6.58 -4.20
CA ALA A 707 5.20 -6.00 -3.40
C ALA A 707 6.37 -6.97 -3.16
N GLU A 708 6.06 -8.25 -2.93
CA GLU A 708 7.06 -9.29 -2.67
C GLU A 708 7.84 -9.59 -3.96
N LEU A 709 7.12 -9.77 -5.08
CA LEU A 709 7.72 -9.95 -6.39
C LEU A 709 8.60 -8.77 -6.79
N SER A 710 8.13 -7.54 -6.57
CA SER A 710 8.90 -6.32 -6.87
C SER A 710 10.19 -6.25 -6.07
N ARG A 711 10.09 -6.41 -4.74
CA ARG A 711 11.24 -6.35 -3.83
C ARG A 711 12.29 -7.43 -4.14
N LEU A 712 11.87 -8.69 -4.25
CA LEU A 712 12.79 -9.81 -4.46
C LEU A 712 13.37 -9.82 -5.87
N SER A 713 12.59 -9.44 -6.90
CA SER A 713 13.10 -9.33 -8.26
C SER A 713 14.07 -8.15 -8.43
N PHE A 714 13.85 -7.05 -7.71
CA PHE A 714 14.73 -5.87 -7.79
C PHE A 714 16.11 -6.13 -7.16
N ALA A 715 16.16 -6.99 -6.14
CA ALA A 715 17.38 -7.40 -5.46
C ALA A 715 18.31 -8.29 -6.31
N LEU A 716 17.83 -8.80 -7.45
CA LEU A 716 18.63 -9.65 -8.33
C LEU A 716 19.70 -8.86 -9.07
N SER A 717 20.81 -9.53 -9.36
CA SER A 717 21.96 -8.97 -10.08
C SER A 717 22.63 -10.03 -10.94
N GLU A 718 23.62 -9.66 -11.74
CA GLU A 718 24.42 -10.63 -12.51
C GLU A 718 25.08 -11.70 -11.61
N LYS A 719 25.46 -11.35 -10.38
CA LYS A 719 26.10 -12.27 -9.42
C LYS A 719 25.11 -13.18 -8.69
N THR A 720 23.89 -12.70 -8.49
CA THR A 720 22.81 -13.44 -7.85
C THR A 720 21.60 -13.35 -8.78
N PRO A 721 21.62 -14.12 -9.89
CA PRO A 721 20.70 -13.87 -10.99
C PRO A 721 19.33 -14.50 -10.78
N VAL A 722 19.17 -15.46 -9.88
CA VAL A 722 17.90 -16.18 -9.68
C VAL A 722 17.38 -15.94 -8.27
N SER A 723 16.09 -15.65 -8.14
CA SER A 723 15.43 -15.52 -6.84
C SER A 723 15.12 -16.89 -6.24
N GLU A 724 14.88 -16.90 -4.93
CA GLU A 724 14.12 -17.97 -4.29
C GLU A 724 12.67 -17.98 -4.80
N MET A 725 11.86 -18.91 -4.30
CA MET A 725 10.42 -18.89 -4.54
C MET A 725 9.81 -17.63 -3.95
N ILE A 726 9.05 -16.90 -4.78
CA ILE A 726 8.32 -15.70 -4.41
C ILE A 726 6.83 -16.05 -4.30
N ALA A 727 6.23 -15.83 -3.13
CA ALA A 727 4.79 -16.00 -2.94
C ALA A 727 4.03 -14.75 -3.41
N GLY A 728 3.14 -14.91 -4.39
CA GLY A 728 2.35 -13.81 -4.97
C GLY A 728 1.00 -13.58 -4.31
N GLN A 729 0.40 -12.41 -4.54
CA GLN A 729 -0.88 -12.00 -3.93
C GLN A 729 -2.09 -12.91 -4.25
N LYS A 730 -2.07 -13.65 -5.36
CA LYS A 730 -3.16 -14.57 -5.76
C LYS A 730 -2.83 -16.03 -5.50
N LYS A 731 -1.91 -16.30 -4.57
CA LYS A 731 -1.37 -17.62 -4.25
C LYS A 731 -0.55 -18.26 -5.38
N ASP A 732 -0.43 -17.60 -6.53
CA ASP A 732 0.54 -17.97 -7.55
C ASP A 732 1.95 -17.80 -6.99
N CYS A 733 2.86 -18.68 -7.43
CA CYS A 733 4.27 -18.59 -7.07
C CYS A 733 5.08 -18.13 -8.28
N TYR A 734 6.14 -17.39 -8.01
CA TYR A 734 7.04 -16.88 -9.04
C TYR A 734 8.48 -17.24 -8.73
N VAL A 735 9.29 -17.38 -9.78
CA VAL A 735 10.74 -17.39 -9.69
C VAL A 735 11.27 -16.41 -10.73
N SER A 736 12.06 -15.44 -10.29
CA SER A 736 12.58 -14.38 -11.15
C SER A 736 14.04 -14.63 -11.50
N CYS A 737 14.41 -14.30 -12.72
CA CYS A 737 15.78 -14.28 -13.21
C CYS A 737 16.14 -12.86 -13.67
N TRP A 738 17.28 -12.35 -13.24
CA TRP A 738 17.85 -11.10 -13.69
C TRP A 738 18.08 -11.11 -15.20
N LEU A 739 17.64 -10.04 -15.88
CA LEU A 739 17.94 -9.79 -17.30
C LEU A 739 18.92 -8.63 -17.47
N GLU A 740 18.57 -7.48 -16.89
CA GLU A 740 19.28 -6.24 -17.14
C GLU A 740 19.07 -5.25 -15.99
N SER A 741 20.05 -4.37 -15.83
CA SER A 741 20.07 -3.30 -14.84
C SER A 741 20.36 -1.97 -15.52
N LYS A 742 19.57 -0.95 -15.18
CA LYS A 742 19.90 0.45 -15.48
C LYS A 742 20.21 1.14 -14.18
N ALA A 743 21.47 1.55 -14.01
CA ALA A 743 21.89 2.36 -12.88
C ALA A 743 21.01 3.61 -12.77
N ALA A 744 20.83 4.09 -11.55
CA ALA A 744 20.13 5.32 -11.33
C ALA A 744 20.89 6.49 -12.00
N TYR A 745 20.18 7.41 -12.63
CA TYR A 745 20.79 8.50 -13.37
C TYR A 745 19.92 9.74 -13.36
N LEU A 746 20.58 10.87 -13.61
CA LEU A 746 19.91 12.12 -13.89
C LEU A 746 19.79 12.28 -15.43
N PRO A 747 18.58 12.37 -16.00
CA PRO A 747 18.40 12.45 -17.45
C PRO A 747 19.05 13.71 -18.05
N SER A 748 19.55 13.62 -19.27
CA SER A 748 19.90 14.84 -20.03
C SER A 748 18.63 15.53 -20.49
N TYR A 749 18.60 16.86 -20.40
CA TYR A 749 17.44 17.68 -20.77
C TYR A 749 16.93 17.37 -22.20
N ASP A 750 17.85 17.18 -23.14
CA ASP A 750 17.53 16.93 -24.55
C ASP A 750 17.15 15.47 -24.86
N GLN A 751 17.46 14.54 -23.95
CA GLN A 751 17.26 13.10 -24.18
C GLN A 751 15.95 12.58 -23.57
N GLU A 752 15.28 13.37 -22.73
CA GLU A 752 14.05 12.99 -22.05
C GLU A 752 12.91 13.96 -22.42
N PRO A 753 12.05 13.62 -23.41
CA PRO A 753 11.02 14.52 -23.92
C PRO A 753 10.02 15.02 -22.86
N THR A 754 9.81 14.23 -21.80
CA THR A 754 8.86 14.57 -20.73
C THR A 754 9.46 15.50 -19.66
N LEU A 755 10.78 15.77 -19.72
CA LEU A 755 11.48 16.53 -18.69
C LEU A 755 11.09 18.02 -18.72
N ALA A 756 10.93 18.61 -19.91
CA ALA A 756 10.51 20.01 -20.05
C ALA A 756 9.20 20.30 -19.28
N ASP A 757 8.17 19.49 -19.49
CA ASP A 757 6.87 19.63 -18.84
C ASP A 757 6.96 19.45 -17.31
N ARG A 758 7.81 18.53 -16.84
CA ARG A 758 8.04 18.29 -15.41
C ARG A 758 8.72 19.50 -14.77
N VAL A 759 9.73 20.04 -15.43
CA VAL A 759 10.46 21.23 -14.97
C VAL A 759 9.55 22.46 -15.00
N GLU A 760 8.74 22.66 -16.04
CA GLU A 760 7.78 23.76 -16.11
C GLU A 760 6.81 23.73 -14.93
N ARG A 761 6.21 22.55 -14.66
CA ARG A 761 5.31 22.37 -13.50
C ARG A 761 6.00 22.72 -12.18
N GLN A 762 7.27 22.36 -12.03
CA GLN A 762 8.04 22.68 -10.83
C GLN A 762 8.32 24.18 -10.72
N ILE A 763 8.71 24.85 -11.81
CA ILE A 763 8.91 26.31 -11.83
C ILE A 763 7.61 27.03 -11.46
N LYS A 764 6.49 26.64 -12.08
CA LYS A 764 5.17 27.21 -11.78
C LYS A 764 4.77 26.98 -10.32
N ARG A 765 4.99 25.77 -9.78
CA ARG A 765 4.76 25.45 -8.36
C ARG A 765 5.58 26.34 -7.44
N VAL A 766 6.89 26.46 -7.65
CA VAL A 766 7.78 27.26 -6.80
C VAL A 766 7.40 28.76 -6.86
N ALA A 767 7.10 29.28 -8.06
CA ALA A 767 6.65 30.65 -8.23
C ALA A 767 5.30 30.89 -7.53
N ALA A 768 4.33 29.99 -7.69
CA ALA A 768 3.02 30.07 -7.06
C ALA A 768 3.10 30.01 -5.53
N LEU A 769 3.92 29.09 -4.98
CA LEU A 769 4.15 28.98 -3.53
C LEU A 769 4.73 30.27 -2.95
N ARG A 770 5.68 30.90 -3.65
CA ARG A 770 6.25 32.18 -3.22
C ARG A 770 5.19 33.28 -3.17
N ILE A 771 4.33 33.37 -4.19
CA ILE A 771 3.25 34.37 -4.24
C ILE A 771 2.26 34.13 -3.10
N VAL A 772 1.81 32.88 -2.94
CA VAL A 772 0.87 32.48 -1.89
C VAL A 772 1.39 32.79 -0.49
N ARG A 773 2.67 32.49 -0.22
CA ARG A 773 3.32 32.80 1.07
C ARG A 773 3.36 34.30 1.34
N GLN A 774 3.69 35.09 0.32
CA GLN A 774 3.68 36.55 0.46
C GLN A 774 2.26 37.07 0.72
N GLN A 775 1.26 36.60 -0.03
CA GLN A 775 -0.14 36.97 0.19
C GLN A 775 -0.63 36.61 1.59
N ALA A 776 -0.26 35.42 2.09
CA ALA A 776 -0.59 34.99 3.43
C ALA A 776 0.09 35.87 4.50
N GLN A 777 1.37 36.22 4.30
CA GLN A 777 2.11 37.11 5.19
C GLN A 777 1.50 38.51 5.23
N ASP A 778 1.22 39.11 4.07
CA ASP A 778 0.59 40.43 3.96
C ASP A 778 -0.80 40.45 4.61
N ALA A 779 -1.59 39.40 4.39
CA ALA A 779 -2.88 39.21 5.04
C ALA A 779 -2.74 39.08 6.56
N PHE A 780 -1.77 38.28 7.03
CA PHE A 780 -1.49 38.09 8.44
C PHE A 780 -1.10 39.40 9.13
N GLU A 781 -0.21 40.19 8.54
CA GLU A 781 0.21 41.48 9.08
C GLU A 781 -0.94 42.49 9.13
N LYS A 782 -1.75 42.54 8.06
CA LYS A 782 -2.94 43.40 8.00
C LYS A 782 -3.95 43.03 9.09
N ILE A 783 -4.30 41.75 9.23
CA ILE A 783 -5.25 41.27 10.25
C ILE A 783 -4.67 41.54 11.65
N SER A 784 -3.38 41.27 11.86
CA SER A 784 -2.72 41.54 13.15
C SER A 784 -2.80 43.01 13.54
N LYS A 785 -2.55 43.92 12.60
CA LYS A 785 -2.66 45.36 12.82
C LYS A 785 -4.10 45.79 13.16
N ASP A 786 -5.09 45.22 12.48
CA ASP A 786 -6.50 45.55 12.69
C ASP A 786 -7.03 45.01 14.04
N LEU A 787 -6.64 43.79 14.42
CA LEU A 787 -6.96 43.21 15.73
C LEU A 787 -6.30 43.97 16.88
N THR A 788 -5.03 44.36 16.73
CA THR A 788 -4.34 45.19 17.75
C THR A 788 -4.94 46.60 17.87
N ALA A 789 -5.55 47.12 16.81
CA ALA A 789 -6.33 48.35 16.84
C ALA A 789 -7.74 48.19 17.44
N GLY A 790 -8.11 46.98 17.89
CA GLY A 790 -9.38 46.70 18.58
C GLY A 790 -10.56 46.38 17.66
N LYS A 791 -10.34 46.15 16.36
CA LYS A 791 -11.41 45.69 15.46
C LYS A 791 -11.82 44.25 15.78
N ALA A 792 -13.08 43.91 15.52
CA ALA A 792 -13.56 42.54 15.58
C ALA A 792 -12.89 41.67 14.49
N PHE A 793 -12.77 40.37 14.72
CA PHE A 793 -12.10 39.47 13.78
C PHE A 793 -12.75 39.45 12.39
N ASP A 794 -14.08 39.44 12.31
CA ASP A 794 -14.78 39.44 11.03
C ASP A 794 -14.53 40.73 10.22
N ASP A 795 -14.41 41.88 10.89
CA ASP A 795 -14.07 43.14 10.24
C ASP A 795 -12.59 43.18 9.78
N ALA A 796 -11.70 42.61 10.59
CA ALA A 796 -10.27 42.52 10.29
C ALA A 796 -9.98 41.55 9.13
N ALA A 797 -10.72 40.43 9.06
CA ALA A 797 -10.60 39.43 8.00
C ALA A 797 -10.99 39.99 6.61
N GLY A 798 -11.93 40.94 6.57
CA GLY A 798 -12.38 41.56 5.31
C GLY A 798 -12.97 40.53 4.34
N ASP A 799 -12.44 40.49 3.12
CA ASP A 799 -12.92 39.58 2.06
C ASP A 799 -12.39 38.14 2.19
N LEU A 800 -11.44 37.89 3.10
CA LEU A 800 -10.88 36.55 3.30
C LEU A 800 -11.90 35.63 3.96
N LYS A 801 -12.18 34.50 3.33
CA LYS A 801 -13.15 33.51 3.82
C LYS A 801 -12.49 32.53 4.78
N PHE A 802 -12.77 32.67 6.07
CA PHE A 802 -12.32 31.71 7.07
C PHE A 802 -13.35 30.60 7.30
N GLU A 803 -12.93 29.36 7.10
CA GLU A 803 -13.70 28.15 7.39
C GLU A 803 -13.59 27.80 8.88
N THR A 804 -14.61 27.12 9.43
CA THR A 804 -14.57 26.63 10.82
C THR A 804 -14.09 25.19 10.83
N ALA A 805 -13.07 24.91 11.64
CA ALA A 805 -12.58 23.55 11.81
C ALA A 805 -13.56 22.71 12.64
N ASP A 806 -13.51 21.40 12.46
CA ASP A 806 -14.18 20.45 13.33
C ASP A 806 -13.70 20.66 14.77
N PRO A 807 -14.59 20.56 15.78
CA PRO A 807 -14.20 20.61 17.17
C PRO A 807 -13.14 19.55 17.47
N PHE A 808 -12.09 19.96 18.16
CA PHE A 808 -10.94 19.11 18.46
C PHE A 808 -10.44 19.33 19.88
N THR A 809 -9.64 18.40 20.39
CA THR A 809 -9.11 18.45 21.76
C THR A 809 -7.59 18.35 21.76
N ARG A 810 -6.96 18.34 22.94
CA ARG A 810 -5.52 18.08 23.07
C ARG A 810 -5.11 16.67 22.63
N MET A 811 -6.05 15.74 22.69
CA MET A 811 -5.81 14.32 22.36
C MET A 811 -6.17 14.00 20.91
N ARG A 812 -7.10 14.74 20.32
CA ARG A 812 -7.60 14.50 18.98
C ARG A 812 -7.48 15.75 18.12
N PRO A 813 -6.66 15.74 17.06
CA PRO A 813 -6.53 16.89 16.18
C PRO A 813 -7.77 17.07 15.28
N PRO A 814 -8.02 18.27 14.74
CA PRO A 814 -9.12 18.54 13.84
C PRO A 814 -8.98 17.75 12.53
N SER A 815 -10.09 17.33 11.92
CA SER A 815 -10.04 16.43 10.76
C SER A 815 -10.03 17.14 9.40
N ASN A 816 -10.53 18.36 9.35
CA ASN A 816 -10.78 19.13 8.13
C ASN A 816 -9.79 20.29 7.90
N VAL A 817 -8.64 20.30 8.58
CA VAL A 817 -7.63 21.37 8.40
C VAL A 817 -6.31 20.84 7.83
N PRO A 818 -5.57 21.65 7.07
CA PRO A 818 -4.22 21.30 6.66
C PRO A 818 -3.29 21.24 7.88
N ASN A 819 -2.36 20.26 7.87
CA ASN A 819 -1.43 20.00 8.96
C ASN A 819 -2.08 19.98 10.37
N PRO A 820 -3.03 19.06 10.61
CA PRO A 820 -3.91 19.11 11.78
C PRO A 820 -3.18 18.93 13.11
N ARG A 821 -2.03 18.23 13.13
CA ARG A 821 -1.18 18.11 14.33
C ARG A 821 -0.50 19.44 14.67
N LYS A 822 0.03 20.16 13.67
CA LYS A 822 0.69 21.44 13.93
C LYS A 822 -0.30 22.50 14.42
N VAL A 823 -1.51 22.50 13.84
CA VAL A 823 -2.62 23.33 14.31
C VAL A 823 -2.96 23.03 15.77
N GLN A 824 -3.09 21.74 16.12
CA GLN A 824 -3.33 21.31 17.49
C GLN A 824 -2.23 21.79 18.45
N GLU A 825 -0.96 21.56 18.10
CA GLU A 825 0.20 22.02 18.89
C GLU A 825 0.21 23.54 19.11
N LEU A 826 -0.12 24.33 18.09
CA LEU A 826 -0.07 25.79 18.15
C LEU A 826 -1.16 26.39 19.05
N VAL A 827 -2.32 25.74 19.11
CA VAL A 827 -3.48 26.17 19.90
C VAL A 827 -3.33 25.79 21.38
N ILE A 828 -2.66 24.67 21.67
CA ILE A 828 -2.48 24.17 23.04
C ILE A 828 -1.78 25.23 23.90
N GLY A 829 -2.42 25.55 25.04
CA GLY A 829 -1.90 26.53 26.00
C GLY A 829 -2.14 27.99 25.64
N LYS A 830 -2.77 28.30 24.50
CA LYS A 830 -3.16 29.67 24.15
C LYS A 830 -4.48 30.06 24.81
N ALA A 831 -4.61 31.33 25.18
CA ALA A 831 -5.88 31.92 25.60
C ALA A 831 -6.75 32.19 24.36
N ALA A 832 -8.07 32.04 24.50
CA ALA A 832 -9.02 32.38 23.44
C ALA A 832 -9.73 33.71 23.79
N PRO A 833 -10.02 34.58 22.81
CA PRO A 833 -9.64 34.47 21.40
C PRO A 833 -8.15 34.78 21.17
N ALA A 834 -7.54 34.19 20.14
CA ALA A 834 -6.16 34.49 19.76
C ALA A 834 -5.93 34.39 18.25
N TRP A 835 -5.12 35.32 17.74
CA TRP A 835 -4.54 35.24 16.41
C TRP A 835 -3.19 34.52 16.49
N LEU A 836 -3.03 33.45 15.70
CA LEU A 836 -1.90 32.54 15.81
C LEU A 836 -0.93 32.70 14.64
N ASP A 837 0.34 32.38 14.88
CA ASP A 837 1.39 32.46 13.87
C ASP A 837 1.02 31.63 12.62
N PRO A 838 1.38 32.09 11.41
CA PRO A 838 1.09 31.35 10.19
C PRO A 838 1.71 29.94 10.20
N ILE A 839 0.97 28.96 9.69
CA ILE A 839 1.43 27.58 9.60
C ILE A 839 1.82 27.28 8.15
N GLU A 840 3.10 27.05 7.94
CA GLU A 840 3.63 26.62 6.66
C GLU A 840 3.27 25.16 6.37
N THR A 841 2.83 24.91 5.14
CA THR A 841 2.54 23.58 4.60
C THR A 841 3.31 23.36 3.30
N ASP A 842 3.26 22.14 2.79
CA ASP A 842 3.77 21.79 1.46
C ASP A 842 2.98 22.44 0.31
N THR A 843 1.73 22.86 0.59
CA THR A 843 0.79 23.44 -0.38
C THR A 843 0.64 24.96 -0.29
N GLY A 844 1.21 25.60 0.72
CA GLY A 844 1.11 27.03 0.96
C GLY A 844 1.09 27.35 2.46
N THR A 845 0.25 28.29 2.88
CA THR A 845 0.26 28.82 4.25
C THR A 845 -1.16 28.90 4.81
N VAL A 846 -1.34 28.38 6.02
CA VAL A 846 -2.63 28.42 6.73
C VAL A 846 -2.58 29.50 7.80
N LEU A 847 -3.56 30.40 7.77
CA LEU A 847 -3.80 31.37 8.83
C LEU A 847 -4.85 30.83 9.80
N VAL A 848 -4.60 30.95 11.10
CA VAL A 848 -5.46 30.36 12.13
C VAL A 848 -5.87 31.39 13.19
N TYR A 849 -7.17 31.46 13.43
CA TYR A 849 -7.76 32.20 14.53
C TYR A 849 -8.39 31.24 15.53
N LEU A 850 -7.93 31.28 16.77
CA LEU A 850 -8.57 30.59 17.89
C LEU A 850 -9.78 31.40 18.33
N ALA A 851 -10.98 30.91 17.99
CA ALA A 851 -12.23 31.60 18.29
C ALA A 851 -12.67 31.36 19.74
N SER A 852 -12.64 30.10 20.20
CA SER A 852 -13.07 29.76 21.56
C SER A 852 -12.40 28.51 22.12
N ARG A 853 -12.35 28.46 23.45
CA ARG A 853 -12.09 27.26 24.26
C ARG A 853 -13.33 26.96 25.07
N THR A 854 -13.82 25.73 24.94
CA THR A 854 -14.99 25.26 25.68
C THR A 854 -14.53 24.17 26.64
N PRO A 855 -14.59 24.40 27.96
CA PRO A 855 -14.31 23.34 28.92
C PRO A 855 -15.35 22.22 28.77
N PRO A 856 -14.97 20.95 29.02
CA PRO A 856 -15.92 19.85 28.98
C PRO A 856 -16.97 20.02 30.08
N ALA A 857 -18.18 19.55 29.79
CA ALA A 857 -19.26 19.58 30.77
C ALA A 857 -18.95 18.63 31.94
N GLU A 858 -19.16 19.11 33.17
CA GLU A 858 -18.73 18.42 34.40
C GLU A 858 -19.57 17.16 34.69
N ASP A 859 -20.77 17.05 34.12
CA ASP A 859 -21.60 15.84 34.14
C ASP A 859 -20.95 14.67 33.41
N LYS A 860 -20.27 14.93 32.29
CA LYS A 860 -19.52 13.91 31.53
C LYS A 860 -18.33 13.32 32.29
N LEU A 861 -17.80 14.03 33.30
CA LEU A 861 -16.77 13.48 34.18
C LEU A 861 -17.27 12.21 34.87
N GLN A 862 -18.56 12.13 35.24
CA GLN A 862 -19.08 10.95 35.94
C GLN A 862 -19.02 9.68 35.09
N GLU A 863 -19.20 9.81 33.77
CA GLU A 863 -19.15 8.69 32.82
C GLU A 863 -17.71 8.16 32.64
N GLU A 864 -16.72 9.05 32.61
CA GLU A 864 -15.31 8.69 32.35
C GLU A 864 -14.46 8.50 33.61
N ARG A 865 -14.97 8.91 34.79
CA ARG A 865 -14.22 8.97 36.06
C ARG A 865 -13.49 7.68 36.38
N ALA A 866 -14.19 6.55 36.38
CA ALA A 866 -13.59 5.26 36.75
C ALA A 866 -12.48 4.83 35.79
N SER A 867 -12.64 5.13 34.49
CA SER A 867 -11.64 4.86 33.47
C SER A 867 -10.41 5.75 33.67
N LEU A 868 -10.61 7.06 33.89
CA LEU A 868 -9.52 8.01 34.12
C LEU A 868 -8.77 7.75 35.43
N GLU A 869 -9.48 7.43 36.52
CA GLU A 869 -8.88 7.00 37.79
C GLU A 869 -7.99 5.78 37.56
N SER A 870 -8.50 4.75 36.87
CA SER A 870 -7.73 3.54 36.57
C SER A 870 -6.51 3.82 35.68
N GLN A 871 -6.64 4.71 34.70
CA GLN A 871 -5.54 5.08 33.81
C GLN A 871 -4.46 5.88 34.53
N LEU A 872 -4.85 6.89 35.33
CA LEU A 872 -3.93 7.69 36.13
C LEU A 872 -3.23 6.82 37.19
N GLN A 873 -3.96 5.90 37.80
CA GLN A 873 -3.42 4.97 38.79
C GLN A 873 -2.33 4.11 38.16
N ARG A 874 -2.64 3.43 37.04
CA ARG A 874 -1.64 2.63 36.30
C ARG A 874 -0.43 3.45 35.85
N ARG A 875 -0.65 4.70 35.41
CA ARG A 875 0.44 5.59 34.95
C ARG A 875 1.36 5.97 36.11
N LYS A 876 0.80 6.31 37.27
CA LYS A 876 1.57 6.64 38.48
C LYS A 876 2.27 5.41 39.06
N GLU A 877 1.59 4.26 39.12
CA GLU A 877 2.17 2.99 39.56
C GLU A 877 3.34 2.60 38.66
N GLY A 878 3.17 2.69 37.34
CA GLY A 878 4.24 2.45 36.38
C GLY A 878 5.44 3.40 36.56
N ALA A 879 5.19 4.69 36.81
CA ALA A 879 6.25 5.66 37.09
C ALA A 879 6.97 5.37 38.41
N ALA A 880 6.24 4.99 39.46
CA ALA A 880 6.80 4.59 40.74
C ALA A 880 7.65 3.31 40.62
N LEU A 881 7.18 2.30 39.88
CA LEU A 881 7.93 1.09 39.58
C LEU A 881 9.18 1.40 38.76
N GLN A 882 9.08 2.25 37.74
CA GLN A 882 10.24 2.66 36.96
C GLN A 882 11.30 3.35 37.83
N ALA A 883 10.89 4.24 38.73
CA ALA A 883 11.79 4.89 39.68
C ALA A 883 12.41 3.89 40.67
N PHE A 884 11.60 2.95 41.18
CA PHE A 884 12.05 1.88 42.06
C PHE A 884 13.10 0.99 41.39
N TYR A 885 12.85 0.51 40.17
CA TYR A 885 13.79 -0.31 39.42
C TYR A 885 15.06 0.43 39.04
N LYS A 886 14.96 1.73 38.75
CA LYS A 886 16.13 2.59 38.55
C LYS A 886 16.98 2.68 39.82
N GLN A 887 16.35 2.83 40.99
CA GLN A 887 17.05 2.81 42.27
C GLN A 887 17.76 1.47 42.50
N LEU A 888 17.11 0.34 42.18
CA LEU A 888 17.74 -0.98 42.28
C LEU A 888 18.92 -1.14 41.30
N GLU A 889 18.78 -0.62 40.09
CA GLU A 889 19.86 -0.59 39.10
C GLU A 889 21.07 0.20 39.61
N ASP A 890 20.86 1.42 40.09
CA ASP A 890 21.92 2.28 40.63
C ASP A 890 22.60 1.62 41.84
N ALA A 891 21.81 1.02 42.74
CA ALA A 891 22.32 0.30 43.92
C ALA A 891 23.10 -0.98 43.56
N SER A 892 22.76 -1.61 42.43
CA SER A 892 23.39 -2.86 42.00
C SER A 892 24.81 -2.72 41.50
N GLN A 893 25.21 -1.51 41.07
CA GLN A 893 26.53 -1.25 40.46
C GLN A 893 26.90 -2.29 39.39
N THR A 894 25.92 -2.72 38.59
CA THR A 894 26.09 -3.85 37.68
C THR A 894 27.13 -3.52 36.59
N GLN A 895 28.15 -4.36 36.44
CA GLN A 895 29.14 -4.27 35.37
C GLN A 895 29.10 -5.52 34.51
N ILE A 896 28.77 -5.38 33.22
CA ILE A 896 28.68 -6.49 32.26
C ILE A 896 29.86 -6.42 31.30
N ASN A 897 30.53 -7.55 31.08
CA ASN A 897 31.62 -7.64 30.11
C ASN A 897 31.10 -7.44 28.67
N GLU A 898 31.75 -6.55 27.92
CA GLU A 898 31.47 -6.21 26.50
C GLU A 898 31.24 -7.43 25.60
N LYS A 899 31.96 -8.54 25.84
CA LYS A 899 31.82 -9.77 25.05
C LYS A 899 30.42 -10.40 25.15
N TRP A 900 29.71 -10.18 26.26
CA TRP A 900 28.35 -10.69 26.48
C TRP A 900 27.28 -9.72 26.00
N LYS A 901 27.55 -8.40 26.02
CA LYS A 901 26.64 -7.38 25.46
C LYS A 901 26.38 -7.54 23.95
N ASN A 902 27.34 -8.09 23.21
CA ASN A 902 27.25 -8.27 21.75
C ASN A 902 26.78 -9.68 21.32
N ARG A 903 26.57 -10.61 22.27
CA ARG A 903 26.21 -12.02 22.00
C ARG A 903 24.75 -12.35 22.32
N LEU A 904 24.05 -11.45 23.00
CA LEU A 904 22.64 -11.53 23.43
C LEU A 904 21.93 -10.31 22.84
#